data_AF-A0A2E3NQ20-F1
#
_entry.id   AF-A0A2E3NQ20-F1
#
_cell.length_a   1.000
_cell.length_b   1.000
_cell.length_c   1.000
_cell.angle_alpha   90.00
_cell.angle_beta   90.00
_cell.angle_gamma   90.00
#
_symmetry.space_group_name_H-M   'P 1'
#
loop_
_entity.id
_entity.type
_entity.pdbx_description
1 polymer ?
#
loop_
_entity_poly.entity_id
_entity_poly.type
_entity_poly.pdbx_seq_one_letter_code
_entity_poly.pdbx_strand_id
1 'polypeptide(L)'
;MILMTSSIFAGYRRTLPMNDDQRDDQWDSSSFGGSRRAQLRQAQSMSVRQRLEALDQLRQLSDRMQTMPRQYAGASITVEETAVREPVTDYNGKQALNEIVLSGCTPTPLANYLKALGVLRLLSTRHPGTRARWRGDKLVLHTSLSRDGLERFFLDEYEPTPVMAPWNGGSGFYEKDNKQALQTILSSQSSRLAAYGHCLDIAETVLAGLDRSASPKGEDKTRLLSRMRAALPDAALAWFDASVVLSGESAQYPPLLGTGGNDGRLDFTNNFMQRLCDVLPVDEEVAAPQESAAWLRMALFGEPAPGLQKRAIGQFSPGQAGGPNGSSGFEADSLVNSWDFVLMIEGALPFAAAAVRRNADDPFGVLSYPFTVRAVGAGAGNIGLGDSANARGELWMPLWERPAAYMEIHALLSEGRVALGRKPARDALDFVRALHHLGGYRGVRSFQRFGLLMRSGKAYLATPLGRVDVQPEPSGRWVDDLDAHDWLSRFRRYAQGEQVPAGVKSLCRRLDDLLFRVSAASPLAGDVQALIILLGEIQRVIAVSPKAMEAVPPVPKLTEQWVQLAGDDTPAFRIVRALAGLHGTPDKPLPIRSQLAPVHPRWRNVWITPEYAGKHANDPACGRRLVTPRRGQLAEFMSDLLMDRLRLGKALAMLDKPLNSPSGVTLEDITAFLIDDAMDRQIMRLLPGLALCEIPLDAQWARGDGLAPTAYALARLCLTPDAILAKLRCINEGEQVRIPPALIASLRRGNTFDRGVALAWRRLHASRLAPAMALPARPNIGSVNPIRLTAALLIPLRSGATGALAQHVLKPRRDDDSTHHASNLLSNNLETSP
;
A
#
# COMPACT_ATOMS: atom_id res chain seq x y z
N MET A 1 -32.75 2.13 -37.40
CA MET A 1 -31.89 0.93 -37.54
C MET A 1 -31.51 0.50 -36.12
N ILE A 2 -32.22 -0.45 -35.48
CA ILE A 2 -32.46 -1.88 -35.80
C ILE A 2 -31.30 -2.77 -35.27
N LEU A 3 -31.72 -3.85 -34.57
CA LEU A 3 -31.01 -4.91 -33.82
C LEU A 3 -31.26 -4.74 -32.29
N MET A 4 -32.29 -5.32 -31.67
CA MET A 4 -33.15 -6.47 -32.01
C MET A 4 -32.41 -7.82 -32.11
N THR A 5 -32.24 -8.48 -30.96
CA THR A 5 -32.20 -9.95 -30.83
C THR A 5 -32.96 -10.34 -29.56
N SER A 6 -33.88 -11.30 -29.68
CA SER A 6 -34.81 -11.74 -28.63
C SER A 6 -34.57 -13.22 -28.26
N SER A 7 -35.37 -13.71 -27.30
CA SER A 7 -35.56 -15.14 -26.95
C SER A 7 -34.44 -15.73 -26.05
N ILE A 8 -34.71 -16.64 -25.11
CA ILE A 8 -35.87 -17.53 -24.90
C ILE A 8 -36.31 -17.52 -23.42
N PHE A 9 -37.61 -17.51 -23.15
CA PHE A 9 -38.23 -17.88 -21.86
C PHE A 9 -39.22 -19.02 -22.12
N ALA A 10 -39.25 -20.07 -21.28
CA ALA A 10 -40.14 -21.21 -21.46
C ALA A 10 -40.67 -21.76 -20.11
N GLY A 11 -42.00 -21.94 -20.02
CA GLY A 11 -42.73 -22.75 -19.01
C GLY A 11 -42.59 -22.32 -17.54
N TYR A 12 -43.64 -21.86 -16.85
CA TYR A 12 -44.85 -22.65 -16.55
C TYR A 12 -46.03 -21.75 -16.16
N ARG A 13 -47.25 -22.12 -16.56
CA ARG A 13 -48.52 -21.53 -16.05
C ARG A 13 -49.13 -22.42 -14.96
N ARG A 14 -49.73 -21.81 -13.93
CA ARG A 14 -50.93 -22.34 -13.24
C ARG A 14 -51.88 -21.19 -12.83
N THR A 15 -53.17 -21.43 -13.07
CA THR A 15 -54.38 -20.66 -12.73
C THR A 15 -54.87 -21.00 -11.30
N LEU A 16 -55.84 -20.37 -10.62
CA LEU A 16 -56.85 -19.27 -10.76
C LEU A 16 -57.23 -18.88 -9.28
N PRO A 17 -58.13 -17.92 -8.94
CA PRO A 17 -58.75 -16.78 -9.63
C PRO A 17 -58.66 -15.43 -8.83
N MET A 18 -59.38 -14.39 -9.30
CA MET A 18 -59.55 -13.07 -8.66
C MET A 18 -60.43 -13.10 -7.40
N ASN A 19 -60.28 -12.07 -6.54
CA ASN A 19 -61.42 -11.24 -6.14
C ASN A 19 -60.94 -9.80 -5.85
N ASP A 20 -61.61 -8.79 -6.41
CA ASP A 20 -61.36 -7.38 -6.12
C ASP A 20 -62.07 -6.98 -4.83
N ASP A 21 -61.36 -6.37 -3.88
CA ASP A 21 -61.90 -5.26 -3.09
C ASP A 21 -60.79 -4.46 -2.39
N GLN A 22 -60.82 -3.14 -2.60
CA GLN A 22 -60.14 -2.07 -1.87
C GLN A 22 -58.68 -2.29 -1.41
N ARG A 23 -57.73 -1.77 -2.21
CA ARG A 23 -56.51 -1.13 -1.67
C ARG A 23 -55.77 -0.24 -2.69
N ASP A 24 -55.94 1.07 -2.53
CA ASP A 24 -55.11 2.10 -3.18
C ASP A 24 -53.80 2.29 -2.39
N ASP A 25 -52.93 1.26 -2.38
CA ASP A 25 -51.62 1.32 -1.74
C ASP A 25 -50.52 1.64 -2.76
N GLN A 26 -49.86 2.80 -2.61
CA GLN A 26 -48.72 3.23 -3.44
C GLN A 26 -47.45 2.40 -3.16
N TRP A 27 -47.42 1.15 -3.61
CA TRP A 27 -46.21 0.29 -3.59
C TRP A 27 -45.22 0.57 -4.73
N ASP A 28 -45.54 1.50 -5.63
CA ASP A 28 -44.78 1.76 -6.86
C ASP A 28 -43.48 2.57 -6.64
N SER A 29 -43.06 2.80 -5.39
CA SER A 29 -41.82 3.53 -4.99
C SER A 29 -40.81 2.70 -4.19
N SER A 30 -41.21 1.58 -3.59
CA SER A 30 -40.39 0.76 -2.67
C SER A 30 -39.32 -0.10 -3.35
N SER A 31 -39.27 -0.10 -4.68
CA SER A 31 -38.31 -0.86 -5.49
C SER A 31 -37.51 0.06 -6.42
N PHE A 32 -36.32 -0.40 -6.84
CA PHE A 32 -35.48 0.31 -7.82
C PHE A 32 -36.23 0.61 -9.13
N GLY A 33 -37.07 -0.31 -9.60
CA GLY A 33 -37.93 -0.10 -10.77
C GLY A 33 -39.07 0.89 -10.53
N GLY A 34 -39.48 1.09 -9.28
CA GLY A 34 -40.41 2.13 -8.85
C GLY A 34 -39.76 3.52 -8.83
N SER A 35 -38.65 3.67 -8.09
CA SER A 35 -37.85 4.90 -8.04
C SER A 35 -37.46 5.40 -9.45
N ARG A 36 -37.03 4.50 -10.34
CA ARG A 36 -36.74 4.84 -11.75
C ARG A 36 -37.96 5.37 -12.51
N ARG A 37 -39.16 4.84 -12.26
CA ARG A 37 -40.41 5.34 -12.87
C ARG A 37 -40.82 6.70 -12.28
N ALA A 38 -40.59 6.94 -10.99
CA ALA A 38 -40.78 8.26 -10.37
C ALA A 38 -39.82 9.32 -10.95
N GLN A 39 -38.52 8.99 -11.07
CA GLN A 39 -37.52 9.85 -11.73
C GLN A 39 -37.88 10.16 -13.18
N LEU A 40 -38.42 9.19 -13.92
CA LEU A 40 -38.91 9.42 -15.30
C LEU A 40 -40.14 10.32 -15.35
N ARG A 41 -41.10 10.19 -14.40
CA ARG A 41 -42.24 11.13 -14.28
C ARG A 41 -41.78 12.54 -13.91
N GLN A 42 -40.80 12.68 -13.01
CA GLN A 42 -40.21 13.97 -12.63
C GLN A 42 -39.44 14.61 -13.80
N ALA A 43 -38.66 13.82 -14.55
CA ALA A 43 -38.04 14.29 -15.78
C ALA A 43 -39.09 14.72 -16.82
N GLN A 44 -40.24 14.04 -16.90
CA GLN A 44 -41.37 14.38 -17.76
C GLN A 44 -42.10 15.67 -17.34
N SER A 45 -42.12 16.05 -16.05
CA SER A 45 -42.72 17.30 -15.58
C SER A 45 -41.80 18.54 -15.69
N MET A 46 -40.48 18.35 -15.82
CA MET A 46 -39.54 19.46 -16.07
C MET A 46 -39.80 20.15 -17.42
N SER A 47 -39.73 21.48 -17.45
CA SER A 47 -39.78 22.25 -18.70
C SER A 47 -38.55 21.97 -19.58
N VAL A 48 -38.68 22.20 -20.90
CA VAL A 48 -37.59 22.03 -21.86
C VAL A 48 -36.35 22.85 -21.46
N ARG A 49 -36.55 24.06 -20.93
CA ARG A 49 -35.48 24.93 -20.42
C ARG A 49 -34.73 24.30 -19.25
N GLN A 50 -35.44 23.81 -18.24
CA GLN A 50 -34.81 23.15 -17.08
C GLN A 50 -34.06 21.86 -17.48
N ARG A 51 -34.55 21.11 -18.47
CA ARG A 51 -33.84 19.95 -19.01
C ARG A 51 -32.55 20.35 -19.72
N LEU A 52 -32.56 21.45 -20.48
CA LEU A 52 -31.35 21.98 -21.15
C LEU A 52 -30.34 22.52 -20.13
N GLU A 53 -30.78 23.29 -19.14
CA GLU A 53 -29.91 23.80 -18.07
C GLU A 53 -29.28 22.66 -17.25
N ALA A 54 -30.03 21.60 -16.93
CA ALA A 54 -29.51 20.41 -16.28
C ALA A 54 -28.54 19.60 -17.18
N LEU A 55 -28.81 19.51 -18.49
CA LEU A 55 -27.91 18.88 -19.45
C LEU A 55 -26.60 19.65 -19.62
N ASP A 56 -26.63 20.98 -19.66
CA ASP A 56 -25.42 21.80 -19.72
C ASP A 56 -24.63 21.75 -18.41
N GLN A 57 -25.28 21.71 -17.25
CA GLN A 57 -24.60 21.46 -15.97
C GLN A 57 -23.93 20.09 -15.93
N LEU A 58 -24.62 19.03 -16.36
CA LEU A 58 -24.05 17.68 -16.47
C LEU A 58 -22.93 17.60 -17.51
N ARG A 59 -23.03 18.34 -18.61
CA ARG A 59 -21.99 18.44 -19.64
C ARG A 59 -20.76 19.17 -19.11
N GLN A 60 -20.92 20.34 -18.48
CA GLN A 60 -19.81 21.06 -17.85
C GLN A 60 -19.15 20.25 -16.72
N LEU A 61 -19.93 19.48 -15.95
CA LEU A 61 -19.40 18.56 -14.96
C LEU A 61 -18.64 17.40 -15.62
N SER A 62 -19.18 16.80 -16.69
CA SER A 62 -18.51 15.74 -17.46
C SER A 62 -17.21 16.23 -18.10
N ASP A 63 -17.22 17.39 -18.76
CA ASP A 63 -16.06 18.00 -19.40
C ASP A 63 -14.99 18.38 -18.35
N ARG A 64 -15.39 18.83 -17.15
CA ARG A 64 -14.48 19.04 -16.01
C ARG A 64 -13.94 17.73 -15.42
N MET A 65 -14.75 16.68 -15.33
CA MET A 65 -14.29 15.35 -14.90
C MET A 65 -13.42 14.64 -15.94
N GLN A 66 -13.54 15.01 -17.22
CA GLN A 66 -12.68 14.54 -18.31
C GLN A 66 -11.37 15.34 -18.42
N THR A 67 -11.39 16.64 -18.07
CA THR A 67 -10.19 17.49 -18.01
C THR A 67 -9.46 17.39 -16.66
N MET A 68 -10.08 16.84 -15.61
CA MET A 68 -9.34 16.25 -14.49
C MET A 68 -8.45 15.11 -15.02
N PRO A 69 -7.13 15.10 -14.77
CA PRO A 69 -6.24 14.23 -15.53
C PRO A 69 -6.47 12.74 -15.26
N ARG A 70 -6.99 12.03 -16.26
CA ARG A 70 -6.76 10.58 -16.41
C ARG A 70 -5.46 10.39 -17.18
N GLN A 71 -4.31 10.54 -16.50
CA GLN A 71 -3.00 10.39 -17.14
C GLN A 71 -2.73 8.92 -17.47
N TYR A 72 -3.06 8.54 -18.71
CA TYR A 72 -2.27 7.53 -19.42
C TYR A 72 -1.02 8.23 -19.98
N ALA A 73 0.14 7.64 -19.75
CA ALA A 73 1.42 8.20 -20.18
C ALA A 73 1.55 8.23 -21.71
N GLY A 74 2.00 9.36 -22.26
CA GLY A 74 2.31 9.51 -23.68
C GLY A 74 2.72 10.94 -24.05
N ALA A 75 3.83 11.06 -24.79
CA ALA A 75 4.42 12.28 -25.34
C ALA A 75 5.05 13.29 -24.34
N SER A 76 6.38 13.24 -24.27
CA SER A 76 7.25 14.32 -23.80
C SER A 76 7.14 15.55 -24.72
N ILE A 77 7.05 16.75 -24.14
CA ILE A 77 7.29 18.01 -24.84
C ILE A 77 8.29 18.83 -24.01
N THR A 78 9.40 19.19 -24.63
CA THR A 78 10.43 20.08 -24.09
C THR A 78 9.92 21.51 -23.98
N VAL A 79 10.17 22.16 -22.85
CA VAL A 79 9.85 23.58 -22.64
C VAL A 79 11.08 24.40 -22.98
N GLU A 80 11.02 25.19 -24.05
CA GLU A 80 11.87 26.36 -24.22
C GLU A 80 11.10 27.61 -23.76
N GLU A 81 11.77 28.49 -23.03
CA GLU A 81 11.23 29.77 -22.61
C GLU A 81 11.19 30.75 -23.79
N THR A 82 10.10 31.47 -23.95
CA THR A 82 10.15 32.80 -24.59
C THR A 82 9.01 33.68 -24.08
N ALA A 83 9.38 34.82 -23.51
CA ALA A 83 8.42 35.76 -22.95
C ALA A 83 7.90 36.73 -24.02
N VAL A 84 6.57 36.78 -24.18
CA VAL A 84 5.88 37.91 -24.81
C VAL A 84 4.70 38.31 -23.93
N ARG A 85 4.68 39.56 -23.47
CA ARG A 85 3.53 40.18 -22.81
C ARG A 85 2.63 40.80 -23.87
N GLU A 86 1.41 40.29 -24.02
CA GLU A 86 0.33 41.04 -24.67
C GLU A 86 -0.69 41.53 -23.62
N PRO A 87 -1.16 42.79 -23.71
CA PRO A 87 -2.14 43.33 -22.76
C PRO A 87 -3.55 42.93 -23.19
N VAL A 88 -4.11 41.89 -22.57
CA VAL A 88 -5.52 41.55 -22.76
C VAL A 88 -6.40 42.58 -22.04
N THR A 89 -7.06 43.44 -22.82
CA THR A 89 -8.08 44.39 -22.34
C THR A 89 -9.23 43.66 -21.67
N ASP A 90 -9.51 44.01 -20.41
CA ASP A 90 -10.52 43.35 -19.59
C ASP A 90 -11.94 43.87 -19.88
N TYR A 91 -12.74 43.06 -20.56
CA TYR A 91 -14.18 43.24 -20.72
C TYR A 91 -14.93 41.97 -20.28
N ASN A 92 -14.78 41.58 -19.01
CA ASN A 92 -15.84 40.90 -18.26
C ASN A 92 -15.58 41.00 -16.75
N GLY A 93 -16.47 41.70 -16.03
CA GLY A 93 -16.32 42.00 -14.60
C GLY A 93 -16.25 40.76 -13.71
N LYS A 94 -15.04 40.19 -13.55
CA LYS A 94 -14.75 39.19 -12.54
C LYS A 94 -14.74 39.88 -11.17
N GLN A 95 -15.75 39.60 -10.36
CA GLN A 95 -15.67 39.90 -8.93
C GLN A 95 -14.39 39.25 -8.37
N ALA A 96 -13.52 40.07 -7.76
CA ALA A 96 -12.31 39.57 -7.12
C ALA A 96 -12.70 38.61 -5.98
N LEU A 97 -12.21 37.37 -6.05
CA LEU A 97 -12.40 36.39 -4.98
C LEU A 97 -11.37 36.67 -3.88
N ASN A 98 -11.85 36.81 -2.65
CA ASN A 98 -11.03 36.93 -1.46
C ASN A 98 -10.40 35.56 -1.12
N GLU A 99 -9.14 35.56 -0.71
CA GLU A 99 -8.49 34.40 -0.11
C GLU A 99 -8.54 34.49 1.42
N ILE A 100 -9.27 33.58 2.08
CA ILE A 100 -9.45 33.56 3.54
C ILE A 100 -8.80 32.29 4.10
N VAL A 101 -7.87 32.45 5.05
CA VAL A 101 -7.21 31.33 5.74
C VAL A 101 -7.99 30.95 6.99
N LEU A 102 -8.48 29.71 7.07
CA LEU A 102 -9.18 29.18 8.23
C LEU A 102 -8.21 28.45 9.16
N SER A 103 -7.52 29.19 10.04
CA SER A 103 -6.52 28.62 10.94
C SER A 103 -7.07 27.62 11.97
N GLY A 104 -8.38 27.62 12.25
CA GLY A 104 -9.02 26.60 13.08
C GLY A 104 -9.34 25.30 12.32
N CYS A 105 -9.26 25.31 10.98
CA CYS A 105 -9.56 24.18 10.11
C CYS A 105 -8.27 23.49 9.63
N THR A 106 -7.80 22.52 10.42
CA THR A 106 -6.56 21.75 10.20
C THR A 106 -6.85 20.28 9.80
N PRO A 107 -5.91 19.58 9.11
CA PRO A 107 -6.06 18.15 8.78
C PRO A 107 -6.17 17.21 9.98
N THR A 108 -5.68 17.61 11.16
CA THR A 108 -5.76 16.84 12.41
C THR A 108 -6.12 17.77 13.58
N PRO A 109 -6.93 17.33 14.57
CA PRO A 109 -7.63 16.04 14.67
C PRO A 109 -8.74 15.87 13.62
N LEU A 110 -9.37 14.70 13.54
CA LEU A 110 -10.40 14.39 12.52
C LEU A 110 -11.57 15.37 12.58
N ALA A 111 -11.95 15.83 13.79
CA ALA A 111 -12.96 16.87 13.98
C ALA A 111 -12.67 18.15 13.16
N ASN A 112 -11.42 18.59 13.11
CA ASN A 112 -11.03 19.81 12.38
C ASN A 112 -11.09 19.63 10.87
N TYR A 113 -10.74 18.44 10.35
CA TYR A 113 -10.86 18.11 8.94
C TYR A 113 -12.33 18.05 8.51
N LEU A 114 -13.20 17.42 9.31
CA LEU A 114 -14.63 17.38 9.05
C LEU A 114 -15.24 18.78 9.11
N LYS A 115 -14.94 19.57 10.14
CA LYS A 115 -15.34 20.99 10.22
C LYS A 115 -14.99 21.78 8.96
N ALA A 116 -13.76 21.59 8.44
CA ALA A 116 -13.30 22.24 7.21
C ALA A 116 -14.22 21.91 6.00
N LEU A 117 -14.65 20.65 5.88
CA LEU A 117 -15.63 20.22 4.87
C LEU A 117 -17.04 20.77 5.13
N GLY A 118 -17.48 20.82 6.39
CA GLY A 118 -18.79 21.36 6.77
C GLY A 118 -18.91 22.85 6.41
N VAL A 119 -17.88 23.64 6.73
CA VAL A 119 -17.78 25.06 6.34
C VAL A 119 -17.89 25.23 4.82
N LEU A 120 -17.11 24.46 4.04
CA LEU A 120 -17.15 24.54 2.58
C LEU A 120 -18.51 24.10 2.01
N ARG A 121 -19.12 23.04 2.56
CA ARG A 121 -20.44 22.56 2.16
C ARG A 121 -21.50 23.65 2.33
N LEU A 122 -21.62 24.18 3.54
CA LEU A 122 -22.65 25.16 3.90
C LEU A 122 -22.52 26.45 3.10
N LEU A 123 -21.29 26.97 2.96
CA LEU A 123 -21.03 28.14 2.12
C LEU A 123 -21.36 27.92 0.65
N SER A 124 -21.13 26.71 0.12
CA SER A 124 -21.40 26.42 -1.29
C SER A 124 -22.89 26.43 -1.65
N THR A 125 -23.79 26.32 -0.67
CA THR A 125 -25.25 26.40 -0.86
C THR A 125 -25.69 27.80 -1.27
N ARG A 126 -25.19 28.86 -0.60
CA ARG A 126 -25.51 30.26 -0.92
C ARG A 126 -24.47 30.93 -1.85
N HIS A 127 -23.23 30.47 -1.80
CA HIS A 127 -22.10 30.99 -2.59
C HIS A 127 -21.43 29.87 -3.41
N PRO A 128 -22.07 29.37 -4.49
CA PRO A 128 -21.58 28.25 -5.31
C PRO A 128 -20.26 28.53 -6.06
N GLY A 129 -19.80 29.78 -6.07
CA GLY A 129 -18.46 30.17 -6.51
C GLY A 129 -17.34 29.81 -5.52
N THR A 130 -17.67 29.48 -4.26
CA THR A 130 -16.68 29.18 -3.21
C THR A 130 -15.85 27.94 -3.55
N ARG A 131 -14.53 28.04 -3.41
CA ARG A 131 -13.57 26.94 -3.57
C ARG A 131 -12.69 26.85 -2.32
N ALA A 132 -12.11 25.68 -2.06
CA ALA A 132 -11.14 25.51 -0.98
C ALA A 132 -9.91 24.71 -1.42
N ARG A 133 -8.78 24.95 -0.76
CA ARG A 133 -7.55 24.13 -0.85
C ARG A 133 -6.91 23.97 0.53
N TRP A 134 -6.08 22.95 0.69
CA TRP A 134 -5.18 22.84 1.82
C TRP A 134 -3.85 23.56 1.51
N ARG A 135 -3.37 24.39 2.44
CA ARG A 135 -2.04 25.03 2.36
C ARG A 135 -1.47 25.20 3.75
N GLY A 136 -0.29 24.62 4.01
CA GLY A 136 0.39 24.71 5.31
C GLY A 136 -0.48 24.22 6.48
N ASP A 137 -1.09 23.04 6.30
CA ASP A 137 -2.01 22.40 7.26
C ASP A 137 -3.22 23.25 7.70
N LYS A 138 -3.65 24.19 6.86
CA LYS A 138 -4.87 25.00 7.04
C LYS A 138 -5.75 24.92 5.79
N LEU A 139 -7.07 24.94 5.95
CA LEU A 139 -7.99 25.15 4.84
C LEU A 139 -7.95 26.64 4.43
N VAL A 140 -7.85 26.89 3.13
CA VAL A 140 -7.89 28.23 2.53
C VAL A 140 -9.07 28.31 1.58
N LEU A 141 -10.01 29.20 1.88
CA LEU A 141 -11.17 29.49 1.04
C LEU A 141 -10.83 30.55 -0.02
N HIS A 142 -11.42 30.38 -1.20
CA HIS A 142 -11.51 31.37 -2.26
C HIS A 142 -12.99 31.66 -2.47
N THR A 143 -13.46 32.85 -2.10
CA THR A 143 -14.90 33.18 -2.04
C THR A 143 -15.16 34.66 -2.29
N SER A 144 -16.39 35.04 -2.65
CA SER A 144 -16.78 36.45 -2.79
C SER A 144 -17.01 37.14 -1.43
N LEU A 145 -17.17 36.37 -0.35
CA LEU A 145 -17.34 36.90 1.01
C LEU A 145 -16.05 37.51 1.55
N SER A 146 -16.18 38.53 2.41
CA SER A 146 -15.11 38.98 3.31
C SER A 146 -15.08 38.10 4.57
N ARG A 147 -14.10 38.34 5.46
CA ARG A 147 -14.05 37.69 6.78
C ARG A 147 -15.34 37.95 7.59
N ASP A 148 -15.80 39.20 7.64
CA ASP A 148 -17.01 39.57 8.36
C ASP A 148 -18.27 38.96 7.73
N GLY A 149 -18.33 38.87 6.40
CA GLY A 149 -19.42 38.20 5.68
C GLY A 149 -19.48 36.70 5.98
N LEU A 150 -18.31 36.06 6.14
CA LEU A 150 -18.20 34.67 6.57
C LEU A 150 -18.69 34.46 8.02
N GLU A 151 -18.41 35.39 8.94
CA GLU A 151 -18.92 35.33 10.31
C GLU A 151 -20.45 35.52 10.36
N ARG A 152 -20.99 36.52 9.64
CA ARG A 152 -22.44 36.77 9.54
C ARG A 152 -23.20 35.59 8.93
N PHE A 153 -22.67 34.98 7.88
CA PHE A 153 -23.29 33.80 7.27
C PHE A 153 -23.61 32.69 8.29
N PHE A 154 -22.67 32.37 9.19
CA PHE A 154 -22.90 31.32 10.19
C PHE A 154 -23.78 31.76 11.37
N LEU A 155 -23.69 33.02 11.80
CA LEU A 155 -24.51 33.52 12.91
C LEU A 155 -25.97 33.76 12.49
N ASP A 156 -26.18 34.32 11.30
CA ASP A 156 -27.43 34.93 10.89
C ASP A 156 -28.16 34.14 9.77
N GLU A 157 -27.43 33.56 8.82
CA GLU A 157 -28.00 32.95 7.59
C GLU A 157 -27.98 31.41 7.57
N TYR A 158 -27.25 30.77 8.49
CA TYR A 158 -27.07 29.31 8.49
C TYR A 158 -28.33 28.55 8.89
N GLU A 159 -28.83 27.76 7.93
CA GLU A 159 -29.90 26.77 8.09
C GLU A 159 -29.28 25.38 8.41
N PRO A 160 -29.52 24.82 9.61
CA PRO A 160 -28.96 23.51 9.98
C PRO A 160 -29.58 22.34 9.21
N THR A 161 -28.77 21.37 8.83
CA THR A 161 -29.27 20.13 8.21
C THR A 161 -30.05 19.30 9.24
N PRO A 162 -31.24 18.75 8.90
CA PRO A 162 -31.99 17.88 9.81
C PRO A 162 -31.22 16.58 10.14
N VAL A 163 -30.66 16.51 11.34
CA VAL A 163 -29.84 15.39 11.84
C VAL A 163 -30.59 14.69 12.99
N MET A 164 -31.03 13.46 12.75
CA MET A 164 -31.85 12.71 13.71
C MET A 164 -31.65 11.20 13.60
N ALA A 165 -31.69 10.51 14.74
CA ALA A 165 -31.59 9.06 14.81
C ALA A 165 -32.75 8.46 15.62
N PRO A 166 -34.02 8.57 15.14
CA PRO A 166 -35.20 8.00 15.80
C PRO A 166 -35.17 6.47 15.98
N TRP A 167 -34.13 5.79 15.47
CA TRP A 167 -33.85 4.37 15.66
C TRP A 167 -32.82 4.07 16.77
N ASN A 168 -32.39 5.07 17.53
CA ASN A 168 -31.40 4.95 18.62
C ASN A 168 -31.97 5.43 19.96
N GLY A 169 -31.56 4.78 21.05
CA GLY A 169 -31.80 5.28 22.40
C GLY A 169 -30.77 6.36 22.76
N GLY A 170 -31.22 7.42 23.42
CA GLY A 170 -30.46 8.66 23.66
C GLY A 170 -30.74 9.77 22.64
N SER A 171 -31.52 9.50 21.59
CA SER A 171 -31.78 10.42 20.47
C SER A 171 -32.77 11.54 20.78
N GLY A 172 -33.62 11.35 21.80
CA GLY A 172 -34.69 12.28 22.20
C GLY A 172 -36.09 11.72 22.00
N PHE A 173 -36.24 10.65 21.20
CA PHE A 173 -37.53 10.08 20.80
C PHE A 173 -38.11 9.07 21.82
N TYR A 174 -37.31 8.57 22.76
CA TYR A 174 -37.72 7.55 23.75
C TYR A 174 -37.96 8.13 25.14
N GLU A 175 -38.73 7.44 25.98
CA GLU A 175 -39.16 7.93 27.31
C GLU A 175 -38.01 8.34 28.23
N LYS A 176 -36.87 7.66 28.14
CA LYS A 176 -35.68 7.84 28.99
C LYS A 176 -34.64 8.80 28.41
N ASP A 177 -34.93 9.39 27.24
CA ASP A 177 -34.02 10.28 26.55
C ASP A 177 -34.18 11.72 27.05
N ASN A 178 -33.11 12.52 26.97
CA ASN A 178 -33.24 13.97 27.13
C ASN A 178 -33.95 14.55 25.90
N LYS A 179 -35.18 15.06 26.08
CA LYS A 179 -36.03 15.59 25.01
C LYS A 179 -35.91 17.09 24.80
N GLN A 180 -35.20 17.81 25.68
CA GLN A 180 -35.26 19.28 25.75
C GLN A 180 -34.95 19.94 24.41
N ALA A 181 -33.80 19.61 23.79
CA ALA A 181 -33.40 20.26 22.53
C ALA A 181 -34.32 19.90 21.36
N LEU A 182 -34.79 18.65 21.27
CA LEU A 182 -35.74 18.20 20.27
C LEU A 182 -37.07 18.98 20.39
N GLN A 183 -37.57 19.14 21.62
CA GLN A 183 -38.78 19.92 21.89
C GLN A 183 -38.60 21.41 21.57
N THR A 184 -37.46 22.02 21.92
CA THR A 184 -37.20 23.43 21.61
C THR A 184 -37.13 23.67 20.09
N ILE A 185 -36.55 22.75 19.31
CA ILE A 185 -36.54 22.83 17.84
C ILE A 185 -37.94 22.64 17.24
N LEU A 186 -38.77 21.75 17.80
CA LEU A 186 -40.16 21.57 17.36
C LEU A 186 -41.07 22.77 17.67
N SER A 187 -40.84 23.47 18.78
CA SER A 187 -41.62 24.67 19.15
C SER A 187 -41.14 25.96 18.48
N SER A 188 -39.90 25.96 17.97
CA SER A 188 -39.26 27.12 17.34
C SER A 188 -40.09 27.72 16.22
N GLN A 189 -40.24 29.04 16.21
CA GLN A 189 -40.79 29.80 15.10
C GLN A 189 -39.70 30.34 14.15
N SER A 190 -38.43 30.02 14.41
CA SER A 190 -37.31 30.50 13.59
C SER A 190 -37.33 29.88 12.20
N SER A 191 -37.40 30.73 11.18
CA SER A 191 -37.40 30.33 9.78
C SER A 191 -36.23 29.39 9.41
N ARG A 192 -35.05 29.53 10.04
CA ARG A 192 -33.88 28.66 9.82
C ARG A 192 -34.04 27.21 10.32
N LEU A 193 -34.96 26.97 11.26
CA LEU A 193 -35.22 25.65 11.85
C LEU A 193 -36.47 24.97 11.27
N ALA A 194 -37.27 25.65 10.45
CA ALA A 194 -38.53 25.13 9.90
C ALA A 194 -38.37 23.78 9.16
N ALA A 195 -37.33 23.62 8.34
CA ALA A 195 -37.04 22.37 7.65
C ALA A 195 -36.65 21.23 8.62
N TYR A 196 -36.01 21.57 9.75
CA TYR A 196 -35.64 20.63 10.80
C TYR A 196 -36.87 20.18 11.58
N GLY A 197 -37.70 21.12 12.03
CA GLY A 197 -38.96 20.85 12.73
C GLY A 197 -39.89 19.95 11.89
N HIS A 198 -40.04 20.24 10.60
CA HIS A 198 -40.83 19.41 9.69
C HIS A 198 -40.31 17.96 9.59
N CYS A 199 -38.99 17.75 9.53
CA CYS A 199 -38.42 16.40 9.51
C CYS A 199 -38.60 15.66 10.85
N LEU A 200 -38.57 16.37 11.98
CA LEU A 200 -38.84 15.80 13.31
C LEU A 200 -40.32 15.39 13.47
N ASP A 201 -41.25 16.19 12.95
CA ASP A 201 -42.69 15.88 12.94
C ASP A 201 -43.00 14.63 12.08
N ILE A 202 -42.35 14.49 10.92
CA ILE A 202 -42.39 13.26 10.11
C ILE A 202 -41.83 12.07 10.90
N ALA A 203 -40.71 12.24 11.62
CA ALA A 203 -40.14 11.17 12.43
C ALA A 203 -41.06 10.73 13.58
N GLU A 204 -41.70 11.67 14.28
CA GLU A 204 -42.70 11.36 15.31
C GLU A 204 -43.93 10.65 14.71
N THR A 205 -44.40 11.09 13.53
CA THR A 205 -45.49 10.44 12.78
C THR A 205 -45.16 9.00 12.40
N VAL A 206 -43.96 8.72 11.89
CA VAL A 206 -43.51 7.34 11.54
C VAL A 206 -43.37 6.45 12.78
N LEU A 207 -43.08 7.05 13.94
CA LEU A 207 -43.00 6.38 15.24
C LEU A 207 -44.35 6.34 15.99
N ALA A 208 -45.44 6.83 15.43
CA ALA A 208 -46.76 6.79 16.06
C ALA A 208 -47.25 5.34 16.20
N GLY A 209 -47.76 4.98 17.38
CA GLY A 209 -48.22 3.62 17.69
C GLY A 209 -47.11 2.57 17.88
N LEU A 210 -45.83 2.96 17.89
CA LEU A 210 -44.72 2.10 18.33
C LEU A 210 -44.43 2.27 19.82
N ASP A 211 -43.94 1.21 20.47
CA ASP A 211 -43.44 1.29 21.85
C ASP A 211 -42.25 2.26 21.96
N ARG A 212 -42.30 3.16 22.95
CA ARG A 212 -41.28 4.19 23.25
C ARG A 212 -40.50 3.90 24.54
N SER A 213 -40.73 2.74 25.19
CA SER A 213 -40.03 2.32 26.40
C SER A 213 -38.52 2.06 26.18
N ALA A 214 -38.16 1.63 24.96
CA ALA A 214 -36.80 1.37 24.50
C ALA A 214 -36.67 1.45 22.97
N SER A 215 -35.46 1.67 22.46
CA SER A 215 -35.18 1.64 21.02
C SER A 215 -35.21 0.23 20.43
N PRO A 216 -35.68 0.07 19.18
CA PRO A 216 -35.86 -1.23 18.56
C PRO A 216 -34.53 -1.92 18.28
N LYS A 217 -34.58 -3.25 18.14
CA LYS A 217 -33.43 -4.12 17.90
C LYS A 217 -33.75 -5.11 16.79
N GLY A 218 -32.71 -5.74 16.23
CA GLY A 218 -32.88 -6.77 15.20
C GLY A 218 -33.71 -6.29 14.00
N GLU A 219 -34.65 -7.14 13.57
CA GLU A 219 -35.53 -6.87 12.42
C GLU A 219 -36.39 -5.61 12.58
N ASP A 220 -36.91 -5.33 13.78
CA ASP A 220 -37.72 -4.12 14.02
C ASP A 220 -36.94 -2.84 13.76
N LYS A 221 -35.63 -2.82 14.07
CA LYS A 221 -34.76 -1.69 13.75
C LYS A 221 -34.55 -1.58 12.24
N THR A 222 -34.31 -2.67 11.53
CA THR A 222 -34.20 -2.68 10.05
C THR A 222 -35.51 -2.20 9.40
N ARG A 223 -36.66 -2.60 9.94
CA ARG A 223 -38.00 -2.21 9.48
C ARG A 223 -38.29 -0.72 9.72
N LEU A 224 -37.94 -0.20 10.90
CA LEU A 224 -38.02 1.23 11.19
C LEU A 224 -37.10 2.06 10.29
N LEU A 225 -35.84 1.65 10.11
CA LEU A 225 -34.90 2.31 9.21
C LEU A 225 -35.42 2.40 7.77
N SER A 226 -36.07 1.32 7.30
CA SER A 226 -36.68 1.26 5.96
C SER A 226 -37.87 2.21 5.82
N ARG A 227 -38.73 2.29 6.85
CA ARG A 227 -39.85 3.26 6.89
C ARG A 227 -39.36 4.70 6.95
N MET A 228 -38.38 4.99 7.81
CA MET A 228 -37.77 6.32 7.93
C MET A 228 -37.17 6.78 6.60
N ARG A 229 -36.39 5.93 5.92
CA ARG A 229 -35.83 6.27 4.60
C ARG A 229 -36.90 6.59 3.55
N ALA A 230 -38.07 5.95 3.62
CA ALA A 230 -39.15 6.16 2.66
C ALA A 230 -40.01 7.41 2.95
N ALA A 231 -40.02 7.89 4.21
CA ALA A 231 -40.84 9.01 4.65
C ALA A 231 -40.06 10.33 4.79
N LEU A 232 -38.76 10.27 5.11
CA LEU A 232 -37.93 11.46 5.35
C LEU A 232 -37.70 12.27 4.05
N PRO A 233 -37.81 13.62 4.09
CA PRO A 233 -37.48 14.47 2.96
C PRO A 233 -35.98 14.42 2.59
N ASP A 234 -35.67 14.77 1.34
CA ASP A 234 -34.30 14.82 0.80
C ASP A 234 -33.28 15.57 1.70
N ALA A 235 -33.74 16.61 2.41
CA ALA A 235 -32.93 17.38 3.35
C ALA A 235 -32.35 16.53 4.50
N ALA A 236 -33.07 15.51 4.96
CA ALA A 236 -32.64 14.59 6.02
C ALA A 236 -31.91 13.34 5.47
N LEU A 237 -32.08 13.01 4.19
CA LEU A 237 -31.49 11.81 3.59
C LEU A 237 -29.95 11.84 3.58
N ALA A 238 -29.32 13.02 3.50
CA ALA A 238 -27.87 13.15 3.60
C ALA A 238 -27.30 12.61 4.93
N TRP A 239 -28.00 12.83 6.04
CA TRP A 239 -27.63 12.26 7.35
C TRP A 239 -27.90 10.75 7.40
N PHE A 240 -29.03 10.30 6.84
CA PHE A 240 -29.35 8.88 6.77
C PHE A 240 -28.27 8.11 5.98
N ASP A 241 -27.89 8.58 4.79
CA ASP A 241 -26.91 7.93 3.90
C ASP A 241 -25.47 7.94 4.45
N ALA A 242 -25.12 8.93 5.28
CA ALA A 242 -23.84 8.96 5.98
C ALA A 242 -23.79 7.98 7.17
N SER A 243 -24.94 7.66 7.79
CA SER A 243 -25.03 6.90 9.04
C SER A 243 -25.54 5.46 8.90
N VAL A 244 -26.28 5.14 7.83
CA VAL A 244 -26.94 3.83 7.65
C VAL A 244 -26.94 3.40 6.18
N VAL A 245 -26.54 2.15 5.92
CA VAL A 245 -26.73 1.47 4.63
C VAL A 245 -27.69 0.30 4.79
N LEU A 246 -28.71 0.26 3.93
CA LEU A 246 -29.62 -0.88 3.81
C LEU A 246 -29.11 -1.79 2.69
N SER A 247 -28.65 -3.00 3.03
CA SER A 247 -28.08 -3.97 2.08
C SER A 247 -28.62 -5.37 2.35
N GLY A 248 -29.52 -5.85 1.48
CA GLY A 248 -30.20 -7.13 1.65
C GLY A 248 -31.08 -7.13 2.91
N GLU A 249 -30.91 -8.13 3.77
CA GLU A 249 -31.75 -8.37 4.95
C GLU A 249 -31.31 -7.61 6.21
N SER A 250 -30.20 -6.84 6.17
CA SER A 250 -29.67 -6.17 7.37
C SER A 250 -29.13 -4.75 7.12
N ALA A 251 -29.23 -3.92 8.15
CA ALA A 251 -28.62 -2.59 8.19
C ALA A 251 -27.12 -2.69 8.53
N GLN A 252 -26.29 -2.05 7.71
CA GLN A 252 -24.84 -1.92 7.92
C GLN A 252 -24.52 -0.47 8.29
N TYR A 253 -23.57 -0.25 9.20
CA TYR A 253 -23.27 1.07 9.76
C TYR A 253 -21.87 1.54 9.34
N PRO A 254 -21.74 2.75 8.75
CA PRO A 254 -20.45 3.30 8.37
C PRO A 254 -19.61 3.74 9.58
N PRO A 255 -18.29 3.51 9.57
CA PRO A 255 -17.47 3.59 10.79
C PRO A 255 -17.28 5.01 11.34
N LEU A 256 -17.47 6.06 10.52
CA LEU A 256 -17.31 7.46 10.93
C LEU A 256 -18.38 7.91 11.93
N LEU A 257 -19.62 7.46 11.77
CA LEU A 257 -20.77 7.84 12.60
C LEU A 257 -21.21 6.71 13.55
N GLY A 258 -20.27 5.81 13.88
CA GLY A 258 -20.47 4.73 14.85
C GLY A 258 -21.54 3.74 14.41
N THR A 259 -22.47 3.40 15.31
CA THR A 259 -23.53 2.40 15.05
C THR A 259 -24.83 3.10 14.65
N GLY A 260 -24.80 3.85 13.54
CA GLY A 260 -25.97 4.55 13.01
C GLY A 260 -26.28 5.86 13.73
N GLY A 261 -25.26 6.65 14.05
CA GLY A 261 -25.38 7.94 14.73
C GLY A 261 -24.87 7.98 16.16
N ASN A 262 -24.42 6.86 16.74
CA ASN A 262 -24.03 6.77 18.16
C ASN A 262 -22.66 6.12 18.35
N ASP A 263 -21.88 6.63 19.32
CA ASP A 263 -20.65 6.00 19.80
C ASP A 263 -20.72 5.67 21.30
N GLY A 264 -20.74 4.37 21.62
CA GLY A 264 -20.90 3.89 22.99
C GLY A 264 -22.25 4.29 23.59
N ARG A 265 -22.23 5.30 24.47
CA ARG A 265 -23.42 5.92 25.10
C ARG A 265 -23.73 7.32 24.53
N LEU A 266 -22.86 7.87 23.69
CA LEU A 266 -23.04 9.20 23.11
C LEU A 266 -23.89 9.10 21.84
N ASP A 267 -25.01 9.81 21.83
CA ASP A 267 -25.84 10.01 20.63
C ASP A 267 -25.39 11.29 19.93
N PHE A 268 -24.94 11.20 18.66
CA PHE A 268 -24.48 12.38 17.94
C PHE A 268 -25.63 13.31 17.56
N THR A 269 -26.86 12.80 17.41
CA THR A 269 -28.00 13.58 16.90
C THR A 269 -28.62 14.45 17.99
N ASN A 270 -28.82 13.90 19.18
CA ASN A 270 -29.26 14.69 20.34
C ASN A 270 -28.17 15.69 20.79
N ASN A 271 -26.90 15.30 20.72
CA ASN A 271 -25.80 16.21 20.98
C ASN A 271 -25.80 17.36 19.94
N PHE A 272 -25.96 17.07 18.64
CA PHE A 272 -26.07 18.09 17.60
C PHE A 272 -27.21 19.08 17.86
N MET A 273 -28.43 18.58 18.14
CA MET A 273 -29.57 19.44 18.50
C MET A 273 -29.27 20.34 19.72
N GLN A 274 -28.65 19.81 20.77
CA GLN A 274 -28.24 20.60 21.93
C GLN A 274 -27.20 21.69 21.56
N ARG A 275 -26.20 21.34 20.73
CA ARG A 275 -25.16 22.29 20.30
C ARG A 275 -25.70 23.35 19.35
N LEU A 276 -26.76 23.08 18.57
CA LEU A 276 -27.49 24.10 17.80
C LEU A 276 -28.15 25.13 18.74
N CYS A 277 -28.87 24.68 19.76
CA CYS A 277 -29.47 25.56 20.76
C CYS A 277 -28.45 26.36 21.58
N ASP A 278 -27.20 25.91 21.67
CA ASP A 278 -26.11 26.67 22.32
C ASP A 278 -25.54 27.80 21.46
N VAL A 279 -25.72 27.77 20.13
CA VAL A 279 -25.03 28.71 19.20
C VAL A 279 -25.95 29.54 18.32
N LEU A 280 -27.19 29.10 18.10
CA LEU A 280 -28.18 29.80 17.27
C LEU A 280 -29.29 30.41 18.15
N PRO A 281 -29.85 31.57 17.78
CA PRO A 281 -31.11 32.04 18.34
C PRO A 281 -32.21 31.05 17.94
N VAL A 282 -32.89 30.46 18.93
CA VAL A 282 -33.91 29.43 18.66
C VAL A 282 -35.26 30.04 18.29
N ASP A 283 -35.49 31.33 18.61
CA ASP A 283 -36.63 32.13 18.14
C ASP A 283 -36.15 33.53 17.77
N GLU A 284 -36.84 34.21 16.86
CA GLU A 284 -36.42 35.52 16.31
C GLU A 284 -36.41 36.65 17.36
N GLU A 285 -37.16 36.50 18.46
CA GLU A 285 -37.18 37.42 19.60
C GLU A 285 -36.05 37.16 20.62
N VAL A 286 -35.35 36.03 20.52
CA VAL A 286 -34.28 35.64 21.46
C VAL A 286 -32.93 36.12 20.92
N ALA A 287 -32.25 36.99 21.68
CA ALA A 287 -30.93 37.47 21.32
C ALA A 287 -29.93 36.31 21.14
N ALA A 288 -29.06 36.41 20.13
CA ALA A 288 -28.04 35.40 19.87
C ALA A 288 -27.11 35.20 21.10
N PRO A 289 -26.69 33.96 21.42
CA PRO A 289 -25.84 33.70 22.58
C PRO A 289 -24.53 34.51 22.53
N GLN A 290 -24.21 35.20 23.62
CA GLN A 290 -23.15 36.23 23.66
C GLN A 290 -21.76 35.68 23.29
N GLU A 291 -21.50 34.42 23.66
CA GLU A 291 -20.25 33.70 23.37
C GLU A 291 -20.21 33.08 21.95
N SER A 292 -21.34 32.92 21.27
CA SER A 292 -21.43 32.19 19.99
C SER A 292 -20.48 32.75 18.92
N ALA A 293 -20.39 34.07 18.80
CA ALA A 293 -19.47 34.72 17.86
C ALA A 293 -17.98 34.46 18.21
N ALA A 294 -17.62 34.41 19.49
CA ALA A 294 -16.26 34.09 19.91
C ALA A 294 -15.92 32.61 19.66
N TRP A 295 -16.85 31.71 19.95
CA TRP A 295 -16.76 30.28 19.65
C TRP A 295 -16.66 30.01 18.14
N LEU A 296 -17.37 30.77 17.30
CA LEU A 296 -17.26 30.70 15.85
C LEU A 296 -15.88 31.14 15.36
N ARG A 297 -15.33 32.25 15.89
CA ARG A 297 -13.96 32.70 15.56
C ARG A 297 -12.89 31.70 16.00
N MET A 298 -13.08 31.04 17.13
CA MET A 298 -12.25 29.91 17.53
C MET A 298 -12.35 28.75 16.53
N ALA A 299 -13.56 28.38 16.11
CA ALA A 299 -13.78 27.29 15.16
C ALA A 299 -13.15 27.56 13.79
N LEU A 300 -13.35 28.76 13.23
CA LEU A 300 -12.88 29.14 11.90
C LEU A 300 -11.41 29.56 11.87
N PHE A 301 -11.00 30.45 12.78
CA PHE A 301 -9.70 31.14 12.74
C PHE A 301 -8.72 30.70 13.83
N GLY A 302 -9.14 29.88 14.80
CA GLY A 302 -8.29 29.43 15.90
C GLY A 302 -8.00 30.53 16.93
N GLU A 303 -8.84 31.58 16.98
CA GLU A 303 -8.74 32.63 17.99
C GLU A 303 -9.16 32.09 19.38
N PRO A 304 -8.55 32.57 20.49
CA PRO A 304 -8.91 32.12 21.83
C PRO A 304 -10.31 32.58 22.21
N ALA A 305 -11.15 31.66 22.70
CA ALA A 305 -12.49 31.96 23.20
C ALA A 305 -12.67 31.44 24.64
N PRO A 306 -13.33 32.22 25.54
CA PRO A 306 -13.66 31.78 26.88
C PRO A 306 -14.88 30.84 26.90
N GLY A 307 -15.16 30.25 28.06
CA GLY A 307 -16.47 29.62 28.34
C GLY A 307 -16.76 28.28 27.64
N LEU A 308 -15.75 27.55 27.17
CA LEU A 308 -15.94 26.24 26.54
C LEU A 308 -16.73 25.27 27.43
N GLN A 309 -17.68 24.53 26.83
CA GLN A 309 -18.59 23.69 27.59
C GLN A 309 -17.95 22.34 27.97
N LYS A 310 -18.26 21.85 29.18
CA LYS A 310 -17.93 20.50 29.65
C LYS A 310 -18.84 19.46 28.97
N ARG A 311 -18.40 18.92 27.82
CA ARG A 311 -19.17 18.06 26.91
C ARG A 311 -18.23 17.11 26.17
N ALA A 312 -18.76 16.00 25.66
CA ALA A 312 -17.97 15.04 24.87
C ALA A 312 -18.14 15.28 23.35
N ILE A 313 -17.02 15.36 22.65
CA ILE A 313 -16.94 15.40 21.17
C ILE A 313 -16.94 14.01 20.52
N GLY A 314 -16.93 12.94 21.33
CA GLY A 314 -16.88 11.55 20.86
C GLY A 314 -15.54 11.20 20.20
N GLN A 315 -15.56 10.28 19.24
CA GLN A 315 -14.35 9.69 18.66
C GLN A 315 -13.45 10.65 17.86
N PHE A 316 -13.89 11.88 17.56
CA PHE A 316 -13.27 12.72 16.52
C PHE A 316 -12.10 13.61 16.97
N SER A 317 -11.93 13.85 18.28
CA SER A 317 -10.85 14.69 18.83
C SER A 317 -10.23 14.05 20.09
N PRO A 318 -9.29 13.11 19.94
CA PRO A 318 -8.71 12.38 21.08
C PRO A 318 -8.05 13.27 22.13
N GLY A 319 -7.45 14.39 21.72
CA GLY A 319 -6.81 15.34 22.65
C GLY A 319 -7.79 16.18 23.47
N GLN A 320 -9.07 16.23 23.11
CA GLN A 320 -10.14 16.95 23.83
C GLN A 320 -11.10 15.99 24.55
N ALA A 321 -10.85 14.68 24.51
CA ALA A 321 -11.69 13.67 25.18
C ALA A 321 -11.63 13.73 26.72
N GLY A 322 -10.71 14.52 27.29
CA GLY A 322 -10.47 14.60 28.74
C GLY A 322 -9.79 13.35 29.32
N GLY A 323 -9.73 13.30 30.65
CA GLY A 323 -9.23 12.16 31.42
C GLY A 323 -7.82 12.32 32.01
N PRO A 324 -7.22 11.22 32.51
CA PRO A 324 -5.94 11.25 33.23
C PRO A 324 -4.79 11.80 32.38
N ASN A 325 -3.94 12.61 33.00
CA ASN A 325 -2.83 13.35 32.41
C ASN A 325 -3.22 14.36 31.30
N GLY A 326 -4.50 14.75 31.21
CA GLY A 326 -4.97 15.74 30.22
C GLY A 326 -4.63 17.21 30.55
N SER A 327 -4.19 17.51 31.78
CA SER A 327 -3.74 18.86 32.19
C SER A 327 -2.60 18.77 33.22
N SER A 328 -2.05 19.93 33.62
CA SER A 328 -1.09 20.04 34.72
C SER A 328 -1.62 19.56 36.08
N GLY A 329 -2.93 19.39 36.24
CA GLY A 329 -3.56 18.77 37.41
C GLY A 329 -3.64 17.23 37.36
N PHE A 330 -3.01 16.58 36.38
CA PHE A 330 -3.08 15.14 36.11
C PHE A 330 -4.48 14.60 35.76
N GLU A 331 -5.46 15.47 35.56
CA GLU A 331 -6.80 15.16 35.04
C GLU A 331 -7.32 16.38 34.24
N ALA A 332 -8.20 16.17 33.27
CA ALA A 332 -8.85 17.24 32.52
C ALA A 332 -10.29 16.91 32.17
N ASP A 333 -11.17 17.90 32.24
CA ASP A 333 -12.51 17.84 31.65
C ASP A 333 -12.42 17.72 30.12
N SER A 334 -13.40 17.05 29.50
CA SER A 334 -13.63 17.16 28.07
C SER A 334 -14.29 18.51 27.79
N LEU A 335 -13.53 19.42 27.16
CA LEU A 335 -13.98 20.77 26.79
C LEU A 335 -14.21 20.83 25.28
N VAL A 336 -15.40 21.27 24.89
CA VAL A 336 -15.83 21.28 23.48
C VAL A 336 -16.45 22.62 23.14
N ASN A 337 -16.02 23.16 21.99
CA ASN A 337 -16.64 24.28 21.32
C ASN A 337 -17.88 23.78 20.56
N SER A 338 -19.04 24.38 20.80
CA SER A 338 -20.29 23.96 20.17
C SER A 338 -20.28 24.13 18.64
N TRP A 339 -19.62 25.18 18.13
CA TRP A 339 -19.44 25.37 16.69
C TRP A 339 -18.56 24.31 16.04
N ASP A 340 -17.51 23.84 16.75
CA ASP A 340 -16.67 22.74 16.24
C ASP A 340 -17.50 21.45 16.09
N PHE A 341 -18.39 21.13 17.04
CA PHE A 341 -19.25 19.95 16.95
C PHE A 341 -20.28 20.07 15.81
N VAL A 342 -20.94 21.22 15.67
CA VAL A 342 -21.94 21.47 14.63
C VAL A 342 -21.30 21.34 13.24
N LEU A 343 -20.22 22.10 12.97
CA LEU A 343 -19.56 22.08 11.66
C LEU A 343 -18.91 20.73 11.34
N MET A 344 -18.44 19.98 12.36
CA MET A 344 -17.94 18.62 12.20
C MET A 344 -19.01 17.63 11.73
N ILE A 345 -20.22 17.67 12.31
CA ILE A 345 -21.33 16.80 11.88
C ILE A 345 -21.77 17.16 10.46
N GLU A 346 -21.92 18.45 10.16
CA GLU A 346 -22.24 18.95 8.82
C GLU A 346 -21.20 18.53 7.76
N GLY A 347 -19.94 18.42 8.16
CA GLY A 347 -18.84 17.92 7.32
C GLY A 347 -18.65 16.41 7.28
N ALA A 348 -19.40 15.63 8.07
CA ALA A 348 -19.44 14.17 7.98
C ALA A 348 -20.46 13.69 6.91
N LEU A 349 -21.48 14.49 6.62
CA LEU A 349 -22.53 14.21 5.62
C LEU A 349 -22.01 13.83 4.21
N PRO A 350 -20.92 14.42 3.66
CA PRO A 350 -20.38 14.04 2.35
C PRO A 350 -19.83 12.60 2.29
N PHE A 351 -19.60 11.96 3.43
CA PHE A 351 -19.19 10.57 3.52
C PHE A 351 -20.43 9.66 3.53
N ALA A 352 -21.21 9.72 2.45
CA ALA A 352 -22.28 8.76 2.20
C ALA A 352 -21.71 7.37 1.88
N ALA A 353 -22.36 6.33 2.39
CA ALA A 353 -21.91 4.95 2.22
C ALA A 353 -22.72 4.23 1.13
N ALA A 354 -22.05 3.46 0.27
CA ALA A 354 -22.69 2.76 -0.84
C ALA A 354 -22.70 1.24 -0.63
N ALA A 355 -23.83 0.60 -0.89
CA ALA A 355 -23.92 -0.86 -1.01
C ALA A 355 -23.33 -1.32 -2.35
N VAL A 356 -22.37 -2.25 -2.34
CA VAL A 356 -21.69 -2.72 -3.56
C VAL A 356 -21.69 -4.25 -3.65
N ARG A 357 -22.13 -4.79 -4.78
CA ARG A 357 -22.03 -6.22 -5.10
C ARG A 357 -20.63 -6.55 -5.59
N ARG A 358 -19.98 -7.55 -4.97
CA ARG A 358 -18.69 -8.09 -5.40
C ARG A 358 -18.89 -9.34 -6.25
N ASN A 359 -19.11 -9.14 -7.55
CA ASN A 359 -19.42 -10.19 -8.55
C ASN A 359 -20.79 -10.88 -8.33
N ALA A 360 -21.12 -11.82 -9.23
CA ALA A 360 -22.42 -12.48 -9.28
C ALA A 360 -22.64 -13.56 -8.19
N ASP A 361 -21.56 -14.06 -7.58
CA ASP A 361 -21.59 -15.18 -6.63
C ASP A 361 -21.52 -14.76 -5.15
N ASP A 362 -21.51 -13.46 -4.84
CA ASP A 362 -21.56 -12.93 -3.47
C ASP A 362 -22.98 -12.40 -3.17
N PRO A 363 -23.86 -13.18 -2.50
CA PRO A 363 -25.26 -12.81 -2.30
C PRO A 363 -25.46 -11.63 -1.34
N PHE A 364 -24.44 -11.26 -0.56
CA PHE A 364 -24.53 -10.21 0.45
C PHE A 364 -23.72 -8.98 0.03
N GLY A 365 -24.40 -7.86 -0.28
CA GLY A 365 -23.75 -6.61 -0.66
C GLY A 365 -22.85 -6.09 0.47
N VAL A 366 -21.58 -5.82 0.16
CA VAL A 366 -20.56 -5.36 1.10
C VAL A 366 -20.57 -3.83 1.18
N LEU A 367 -20.51 -3.28 2.40
CA LEU A 367 -20.30 -1.86 2.65
C LEU A 367 -19.07 -1.33 1.90
N SER A 368 -19.27 -0.35 1.02
CA SER A 368 -18.19 0.47 0.46
C SER A 368 -18.26 1.85 1.11
N TYR A 369 -17.31 2.14 2.00
CA TYR A 369 -17.18 3.45 2.61
C TYR A 369 -16.00 4.24 2.02
N PRO A 370 -16.12 5.56 1.79
CA PRO A 370 -15.06 6.32 1.14
C PRO A 370 -13.72 6.21 1.85
N PHE A 371 -12.67 5.91 1.08
CA PHE A 371 -11.27 5.90 1.50
C PHE A 371 -11.02 5.13 2.82
N THR A 372 -11.72 3.99 2.97
CA THR A 372 -11.71 3.19 4.20
C THR A 372 -11.18 1.80 3.94
N VAL A 373 -10.23 1.37 4.77
CA VAL A 373 -9.63 0.02 4.73
C VAL A 373 -9.67 -0.62 6.12
N ARG A 374 -9.35 -1.92 6.19
CA ARG A 374 -9.21 -2.60 7.48
C ARG A 374 -8.00 -2.03 8.21
N ALA A 375 -8.17 -1.77 9.51
CA ALA A 375 -7.05 -1.42 10.37
C ALA A 375 -6.08 -2.61 10.46
N VAL A 376 -4.80 -2.35 10.18
CA VAL A 376 -3.69 -3.27 10.38
C VAL A 376 -2.58 -2.44 11.01
N GLY A 377 -1.87 -2.97 12.01
CA GLY A 377 -0.81 -2.22 12.72
C GLY A 377 0.40 -1.80 11.87
N ALA A 378 0.39 -2.03 10.56
CA ALA A 378 1.45 -1.73 9.62
C ALA A 378 1.67 -0.21 9.49
N GLY A 379 2.91 0.24 9.67
CA GLY A 379 3.25 1.66 9.54
C GLY A 379 2.55 2.56 10.57
N ALA A 380 2.12 1.97 11.69
CA ALA A 380 1.50 2.65 12.81
C ALA A 380 2.06 2.05 14.10
N GLY A 381 3.34 2.37 14.40
CA GLY A 381 4.15 1.72 15.44
C GLY A 381 3.61 1.74 16.88
N ASN A 382 2.47 2.39 17.10
CA ASN A 382 1.76 2.52 18.38
C ASN A 382 0.45 1.69 18.45
N ILE A 383 0.19 0.78 17.49
CA ILE A 383 -0.99 -0.11 17.47
C ILE A 383 -0.61 -1.54 17.88
N GLY A 384 -1.25 -2.06 18.93
CA GLY A 384 -1.11 -3.45 19.34
C GLY A 384 -1.81 -4.45 18.41
N LEU A 385 -1.34 -5.70 18.40
CA LEU A 385 -2.04 -6.80 17.72
C LEU A 385 -3.47 -7.02 18.28
N GLY A 386 -3.69 -6.73 19.57
CA GLY A 386 -5.02 -6.76 20.19
C GLY A 386 -5.91 -5.60 19.76
N ASP A 387 -5.36 -4.38 19.67
CA ASP A 387 -6.09 -3.17 19.23
C ASP A 387 -6.66 -3.34 17.82
N SER A 388 -5.94 -4.04 16.95
CA SER A 388 -6.32 -4.28 15.55
C SER A 388 -7.60 -5.12 15.42
N ALA A 389 -7.84 -6.05 16.35
CA ALA A 389 -9.02 -6.93 16.32
C ALA A 389 -10.32 -6.21 16.70
N ASN A 390 -10.23 -5.16 17.51
CA ASN A 390 -11.36 -4.35 17.98
C ASN A 390 -11.47 -2.99 17.26
N ALA A 391 -10.70 -2.76 16.19
CA ALA A 391 -10.72 -1.50 15.45
C ALA A 391 -11.88 -1.46 14.43
N ARG A 392 -12.54 -0.30 14.29
CA ARG A 392 -13.62 -0.09 13.30
C ARG A 392 -13.11 0.03 11.85
N GLY A 393 -11.82 0.29 11.67
CA GLY A 393 -11.19 0.50 10.37
C GLY A 393 -10.13 1.59 10.41
N GLU A 394 -9.55 1.87 9.24
CA GLU A 394 -8.62 2.98 9.02
C GLU A 394 -9.19 3.90 7.93
N LEU A 395 -9.31 5.18 8.25
CA LEU A 395 -9.84 6.24 7.39
C LEU A 395 -8.69 7.04 6.77
N TRP A 396 -8.80 7.32 5.47
CA TRP A 396 -7.81 8.07 4.70
C TRP A 396 -8.43 9.36 4.15
N MET A 397 -8.12 10.49 4.76
CA MET A 397 -8.71 11.79 4.43
C MET A 397 -7.88 12.51 3.35
N PRO A 398 -8.42 12.78 2.14
CA PRO A 398 -7.67 13.39 1.05
C PRO A 398 -7.32 14.86 1.33
N LEU A 399 -6.08 15.25 1.03
CA LEU A 399 -5.58 16.61 1.07
C LEU A 399 -5.18 17.05 -0.35
N TRP A 400 -5.81 18.11 -0.84
CA TRP A 400 -5.64 18.66 -2.19
C TRP A 400 -5.11 20.11 -2.16
N GLU A 401 -4.24 20.45 -3.11
CA GLU A 401 -3.55 21.77 -3.16
C GLU A 401 -4.21 22.78 -4.11
N ARG A 402 -4.97 22.30 -5.11
CA ARG A 402 -5.67 23.15 -6.09
C ARG A 402 -7.06 23.53 -5.58
N PRO A 403 -7.50 24.80 -5.65
CA PRO A 403 -8.83 25.19 -5.17
C PRO A 403 -9.95 24.40 -5.85
N ALA A 404 -10.74 23.66 -5.07
CA ALA A 404 -11.82 22.78 -5.53
C ALA A 404 -13.16 23.18 -4.93
N ALA A 405 -14.25 22.98 -5.68
CA ALA A 405 -15.62 23.20 -5.23
C ALA A 405 -16.10 22.08 -4.31
N TYR A 406 -17.09 22.37 -3.46
CA TYR A 406 -17.78 21.34 -2.68
C TYR A 406 -18.25 20.17 -3.56
N MET A 407 -18.84 20.43 -4.73
CA MET A 407 -19.32 19.37 -5.64
C MET A 407 -18.20 18.47 -6.20
N GLU A 408 -17.00 19.00 -6.40
CA GLU A 408 -15.84 18.23 -6.88
C GLU A 408 -15.31 17.31 -5.76
N ILE A 409 -15.26 17.83 -4.53
CA ILE A 409 -14.87 17.06 -3.33
C ILE A 409 -15.94 16.02 -2.99
N HIS A 410 -17.22 16.36 -3.09
CA HIS A 410 -18.33 15.44 -2.90
C HIS A 410 -18.29 14.30 -3.93
N ALA A 411 -17.99 14.57 -5.20
CA ALA A 411 -17.80 13.55 -6.22
C ALA A 411 -16.59 12.64 -5.94
N LEU A 412 -15.47 13.21 -5.47
CA LEU A 412 -14.28 12.48 -5.04
C LEU A 412 -14.59 11.51 -3.88
N LEU A 413 -15.30 12.00 -2.85
CA LEU A 413 -15.72 11.20 -1.70
C LEU A 413 -16.77 10.14 -2.09
N SER A 414 -17.77 10.50 -2.90
CA SER A 414 -18.81 9.58 -3.38
C SER A 414 -18.25 8.43 -4.22
N GLU A 415 -17.20 8.67 -5.00
CA GLU A 415 -16.49 7.58 -5.67
C GLU A 415 -15.69 6.75 -4.65
N GLY A 416 -14.89 7.42 -3.81
CA GLY A 416 -14.35 6.89 -2.55
C GLY A 416 -13.49 5.63 -2.62
N ARG A 417 -13.18 5.13 -3.82
CA ARG A 417 -12.57 3.81 -4.04
C ARG A 417 -11.11 3.94 -4.45
N VAL A 418 -10.28 3.21 -3.73
CA VAL A 418 -8.87 2.96 -4.08
C VAL A 418 -8.75 1.47 -4.37
N ALA A 419 -8.15 1.14 -5.52
CA ALA A 419 -8.07 -0.22 -6.02
C ALA A 419 -6.66 -0.53 -6.55
N LEU A 420 -6.16 -1.69 -6.14
CA LEU A 420 -4.91 -2.26 -6.61
C LEU A 420 -5.21 -3.11 -7.87
N GLY A 421 -5.10 -2.48 -9.03
CA GLY A 421 -5.50 -3.08 -10.30
C GLY A 421 -7.00 -3.35 -10.35
N ARG A 422 -7.41 -4.63 -10.36
CA ARG A 422 -8.83 -5.05 -10.33
C ARG A 422 -9.37 -5.34 -8.92
N LYS A 423 -8.53 -5.35 -7.89
CA LYS A 423 -8.92 -5.68 -6.50
C LYS A 423 -9.08 -4.37 -5.70
N PRO A 424 -10.17 -4.14 -4.94
CA PRO A 424 -10.24 -3.01 -4.02
C PRO A 424 -9.17 -3.14 -2.93
N ALA A 425 -8.60 -2.02 -2.47
CA ALA A 425 -7.62 -2.03 -1.39
C ALA A 425 -8.24 -2.59 -0.09
N ARG A 426 -7.52 -3.46 0.62
CA ARG A 426 -8.04 -4.17 1.80
C ARG A 426 -7.51 -3.63 3.12
N ASP A 427 -6.26 -3.18 3.12
CA ASP A 427 -5.51 -2.68 4.26
C ASP A 427 -4.64 -1.47 3.87
N ALA A 428 -3.93 -0.91 4.84
CA ALA A 428 -3.05 0.24 4.65
C ALA A 428 -1.98 0.02 3.57
N LEU A 429 -1.41 -1.19 3.44
CA LEU A 429 -0.38 -1.44 2.43
C LEU A 429 -0.98 -1.47 1.02
N ASP A 430 -2.12 -2.16 0.85
CA ASP A 430 -2.84 -2.16 -0.43
C ASP A 430 -3.22 -0.73 -0.86
N PHE A 431 -3.60 0.13 0.10
CA PHE A 431 -3.93 1.53 -0.17
C PHE A 431 -2.72 2.30 -0.68
N VAL A 432 -1.57 2.23 0.01
CA VAL A 432 -0.33 2.90 -0.44
C VAL A 432 0.12 2.38 -1.82
N ARG A 433 0.17 1.05 -2.02
CA ARG A 433 0.51 0.46 -3.33
C ARG A 433 -0.42 0.97 -4.44
N ALA A 434 -1.71 1.05 -4.18
CA ALA A 434 -2.69 1.54 -5.16
C ALA A 434 -2.52 3.03 -5.48
N LEU A 435 -2.22 3.90 -4.50
CA LEU A 435 -1.88 5.31 -4.75
C LEU A 435 -0.66 5.42 -5.69
N HIS A 436 0.37 4.61 -5.41
CA HIS A 436 1.62 4.60 -6.17
C HIS A 436 1.50 4.00 -7.58
N HIS A 437 0.50 3.17 -7.84
CA HIS A 437 0.26 2.62 -9.19
C HIS A 437 -0.51 3.54 -10.12
N LEU A 438 -1.29 4.48 -9.57
CA LEU A 438 -2.20 5.31 -10.33
C LEU A 438 -1.53 6.60 -10.83
N GLY A 439 -0.56 7.14 -10.08
CA GLY A 439 0.12 8.41 -10.40
C GLY A 439 -0.83 9.60 -10.29
N GLY A 440 -0.70 10.41 -9.24
CA GLY A 440 -1.57 11.57 -9.01
C GLY A 440 -3.07 11.25 -8.94
N TYR A 441 -3.58 10.90 -7.75
CA TYR A 441 -4.99 10.57 -7.56
C TYR A 441 -5.89 11.83 -7.63
N ARG A 442 -6.36 12.20 -8.82
CA ARG A 442 -7.42 13.21 -9.03
C ARG A 442 -7.17 14.59 -8.39
N GLY A 443 -5.91 15.03 -8.34
CA GLY A 443 -5.53 16.30 -7.71
C GLY A 443 -5.39 16.25 -6.17
N VAL A 444 -5.57 15.07 -5.55
CA VAL A 444 -5.16 14.82 -4.17
C VAL A 444 -3.64 14.70 -4.13
N ARG A 445 -3.01 15.51 -3.27
CA ARG A 445 -1.56 15.52 -3.03
C ARG A 445 -1.13 14.48 -2.01
N SER A 446 -1.93 14.28 -0.96
CA SER A 446 -1.62 13.35 0.13
C SER A 446 -2.90 12.90 0.85
N PHE A 447 -2.79 11.88 1.69
CA PHE A 447 -3.86 11.38 2.54
C PHE A 447 -3.44 11.40 4.00
N GLN A 448 -4.28 11.97 4.87
CA GLN A 448 -4.14 11.94 6.32
C GLN A 448 -4.82 10.68 6.87
N ARG A 449 -4.05 9.82 7.55
CA ARG A 449 -4.51 8.53 8.08
C ARG A 449 -5.05 8.65 9.50
N PHE A 450 -6.17 7.98 9.78
CA PHE A 450 -6.75 7.83 11.11
C PHE A 450 -7.16 6.38 11.40
N GLY A 451 -6.65 5.80 12.48
CA GLY A 451 -7.11 4.51 12.97
C GLY A 451 -8.26 4.71 13.95
N LEU A 452 -9.38 4.03 13.74
CA LEU A 452 -10.53 4.05 14.65
C LEU A 452 -10.36 2.97 15.72
N LEU A 453 -9.64 3.32 16.79
CA LEU A 453 -9.17 2.38 17.81
C LEU A 453 -10.03 2.43 19.07
N MET A 454 -10.40 1.26 19.60
CA MET A 454 -11.08 1.11 20.88
C MET A 454 -10.06 1.32 22.02
N ARG A 455 -10.14 2.43 22.76
CA ARG A 455 -9.15 2.80 23.80
C ARG A 455 -9.71 3.18 25.18
N SER A 456 -11.03 3.37 25.33
CA SER A 456 -11.65 3.60 26.65
C SER A 456 -12.98 2.87 26.75
N GLY A 457 -12.94 1.63 27.22
CA GLY A 457 -14.10 0.73 27.16
C GLY A 457 -14.63 0.63 25.72
N LYS A 458 -15.95 0.77 25.53
CA LYS A 458 -16.59 0.73 24.19
C LYS A 458 -16.45 2.03 23.37
N ALA A 459 -15.73 3.04 23.86
CA ALA A 459 -15.48 4.28 23.12
C ALA A 459 -14.30 4.12 22.15
N TYR A 460 -14.50 4.62 20.93
CA TYR A 460 -13.50 4.62 19.88
C TYR A 460 -12.82 5.98 19.80
N LEU A 461 -11.59 6.04 19.29
CA LEU A 461 -10.85 7.27 19.07
C LEU A 461 -10.20 7.24 17.69
N ALA A 462 -10.47 8.26 16.87
CA ALA A 462 -9.82 8.51 15.58
C ALA A 462 -8.39 9.01 15.80
N THR A 463 -7.49 8.07 16.04
CA THR A 463 -6.08 8.34 16.34
C THR A 463 -5.34 8.64 15.03
N PRO A 464 -4.71 9.82 14.86
CA PRO A 464 -3.89 10.10 13.68
C PRO A 464 -2.73 9.11 13.59
N LEU A 465 -2.55 8.46 12.44
CA LEU A 465 -1.48 7.46 12.25
C LEU A 465 -0.30 8.00 11.42
N GLY A 466 -0.50 9.08 10.67
CA GLY A 466 0.49 9.70 9.81
C GLY A 466 -0.12 10.24 8.52
N ARG A 467 0.73 10.74 7.63
CA ARG A 467 0.37 11.21 6.29
C ARG A 467 1.11 10.39 5.24
N VAL A 468 0.47 10.13 4.11
CA VAL A 468 1.10 9.49 2.95
C VAL A 468 0.93 10.42 1.75
N ASP A 469 2.04 10.76 1.12
CA ASP A 469 2.04 11.58 -0.09
C ASP A 469 1.72 10.73 -1.32
N VAL A 470 0.87 11.26 -2.19
CA VAL A 470 0.61 10.69 -3.52
C VAL A 470 1.73 11.17 -4.43
N GLN A 471 2.49 10.22 -4.99
CA GLN A 471 3.55 10.55 -5.94
C GLN A 471 2.94 11.03 -7.28
N PRO A 472 3.50 12.08 -7.91
CA PRO A 472 3.02 12.55 -9.21
C PRO A 472 3.20 11.49 -10.29
N GLU A 473 4.37 10.86 -10.31
CA GLU A 473 4.70 9.76 -11.20
C GLU A 473 4.43 8.41 -10.51
N PRO A 474 3.90 7.40 -11.23
CA PRO A 474 3.78 6.06 -10.67
C PRO A 474 5.17 5.49 -10.36
N SER A 475 5.47 5.25 -9.08
CA SER A 475 6.69 4.51 -8.71
C SER A 475 6.60 3.08 -9.24
N GLY A 476 7.72 2.51 -9.68
CA GLY A 476 7.77 1.18 -10.28
C GLY A 476 7.04 0.11 -9.47
N ARG A 477 6.36 -0.83 -10.14
CA ARG A 477 5.57 -1.90 -9.51
C ARG A 477 6.41 -3.04 -8.92
N TRP A 478 7.66 -2.79 -8.54
CA TRP A 478 8.60 -3.82 -8.06
C TRP A 478 8.06 -4.59 -6.85
N VAL A 479 7.27 -3.94 -5.98
CA VAL A 479 6.61 -4.60 -4.84
C VAL A 479 5.52 -5.60 -5.26
N ASP A 480 4.93 -5.49 -6.46
CA ASP A 480 3.92 -6.45 -6.94
C ASP A 480 4.48 -7.85 -7.19
N ASP A 481 5.76 -7.95 -7.55
CA ASP A 481 6.46 -9.23 -7.73
C ASP A 481 6.30 -10.13 -6.49
N LEU A 482 6.32 -9.52 -5.30
CA LEU A 482 6.21 -10.19 -4.01
C LEU A 482 4.80 -10.71 -3.73
N ASP A 483 3.76 -10.12 -4.32
CA ASP A 483 2.36 -10.53 -4.15
C ASP A 483 1.86 -11.46 -5.26
N ALA A 484 2.76 -11.92 -6.14
CA ALA A 484 2.46 -12.94 -7.14
C ALA A 484 1.81 -14.17 -6.49
N HIS A 485 0.72 -14.65 -7.08
CA HIS A 485 -0.12 -15.75 -6.56
C HIS A 485 -0.74 -15.51 -5.16
N ASP A 486 -0.96 -14.24 -4.81
CA ASP A 486 -1.48 -13.77 -3.51
C ASP A 486 -0.55 -14.17 -2.33
N TRP A 487 0.77 -14.19 -2.54
CA TRP A 487 1.74 -14.66 -1.55
C TRP A 487 1.69 -13.87 -0.23
N LEU A 488 1.57 -12.54 -0.27
CA LEU A 488 1.42 -11.72 0.95
C LEU A 488 0.17 -12.12 1.73
N SER A 489 -0.96 -12.30 1.03
CA SER A 489 -2.22 -12.72 1.63
C SER A 489 -2.13 -14.13 2.25
N ARG A 490 -1.39 -15.05 1.63
CA ARG A 490 -1.14 -16.41 2.16
C ARG A 490 -0.26 -16.38 3.40
N PHE A 491 0.85 -15.65 3.35
CA PHE A 491 1.79 -15.53 4.48
C PHE A 491 1.16 -14.82 5.68
N ARG A 492 0.43 -13.71 5.48
CA ARG A 492 -0.33 -13.02 6.54
C ARG A 492 -1.36 -13.95 7.20
N ARG A 493 -2.15 -14.68 6.40
CA ARG A 493 -3.15 -15.64 6.92
C ARG A 493 -2.49 -16.75 7.73
N TYR A 494 -1.36 -17.28 7.26
CA TYR A 494 -0.58 -18.26 8.02
C TYR A 494 -0.06 -17.65 9.34
N ALA A 495 0.52 -16.46 9.32
CA ALA A 495 1.03 -15.79 10.52
C ALA A 495 -0.04 -15.50 11.58
N GLN A 496 -1.29 -15.25 11.16
CA GLN A 496 -2.43 -14.98 12.04
C GLN A 496 -2.97 -16.23 12.79
N GLY A 497 -2.52 -17.44 12.44
CA GLY A 497 -2.99 -18.67 13.09
C GLY A 497 -2.67 -18.74 14.60
N GLU A 498 -3.55 -19.40 15.36
CA GLU A 498 -3.42 -19.53 16.82
C GLU A 498 -2.13 -20.28 17.20
N GLN A 499 -1.92 -21.47 16.64
CA GLN A 499 -0.79 -22.39 16.89
C GLN A 499 0.54 -21.96 16.26
N VAL A 500 0.68 -20.70 15.85
CA VAL A 500 1.82 -20.22 15.05
C VAL A 500 2.89 -19.58 15.95
N PRO A 501 4.17 -19.96 15.84
CA PRO A 501 5.24 -19.44 16.70
C PRO A 501 5.32 -17.90 16.68
N ALA A 502 5.57 -17.30 17.85
CA ALA A 502 5.68 -15.85 18.01
C ALA A 502 6.73 -15.21 17.08
N GLY A 503 7.79 -15.95 16.72
CA GLY A 503 8.78 -15.52 15.74
C GLY A 503 8.19 -15.26 14.34
N VAL A 504 7.24 -16.08 13.87
CA VAL A 504 6.56 -15.87 12.57
C VAL A 504 5.65 -14.64 12.64
N LYS A 505 4.93 -14.45 13.76
CA LYS A 505 4.11 -13.25 14.01
C LYS A 505 4.97 -11.97 14.00
N SER A 506 6.17 -12.03 14.56
CA SER A 506 7.17 -10.94 14.51
C SER A 506 7.70 -10.69 13.09
N LEU A 507 8.01 -11.74 12.33
CA LEU A 507 8.44 -11.62 10.92
C LEU A 507 7.36 -10.98 10.04
N CYS A 508 6.08 -11.34 10.22
CA CYS A 508 4.97 -10.71 9.49
C CYS A 508 4.87 -9.22 9.80
N ARG A 509 4.94 -8.81 11.08
CA ARG A 509 4.91 -7.40 11.45
C ARG A 509 6.09 -6.61 10.86
N ARG A 510 7.31 -7.13 11.00
CA ARG A 510 8.52 -6.55 10.37
C ARG A 510 8.38 -6.42 8.85
N LEU A 511 7.69 -7.36 8.20
CA LEU A 511 7.46 -7.34 6.76
C LEU A 511 6.48 -6.23 6.39
N ASP A 512 5.34 -6.16 7.09
CA ASP A 512 4.32 -5.16 6.85
C ASP A 512 4.84 -3.73 7.11
N ASP A 513 5.64 -3.53 8.16
CA ASP A 513 6.28 -2.24 8.48
C ASP A 513 7.33 -1.81 7.44
N LEU A 514 8.19 -2.72 6.99
CA LEU A 514 9.18 -2.43 5.95
C LEU A 514 8.50 -2.20 4.59
N LEU A 515 7.51 -3.03 4.23
CA LEU A 515 6.72 -2.83 3.01
C LEU A 515 6.01 -1.48 3.02
N PHE A 516 5.41 -1.08 4.14
CA PHE A 516 4.80 0.24 4.27
C PHE A 516 5.84 1.35 4.06
N ARG A 517 7.01 1.26 4.69
CA ARG A 517 8.09 2.26 4.56
C ARG A 517 8.60 2.41 3.13
N VAL A 518 8.97 1.31 2.47
CA VAL A 518 9.47 1.35 1.07
C VAL A 518 8.39 1.70 0.05
N SER A 519 7.11 1.57 0.41
CA SER A 519 6.00 1.97 -0.45
C SER A 519 5.58 3.43 -0.24
N ALA A 520 5.82 4.05 0.92
CA ALA A 520 5.32 5.39 1.25
C ALA A 520 6.24 6.54 0.82
N ALA A 521 7.47 6.25 0.41
CA ALA A 521 8.48 7.23 -0.02
C ALA A 521 9.42 6.61 -1.05
N SER A 522 10.26 7.43 -1.69
CA SER A 522 11.38 6.93 -2.50
C SER A 522 12.30 6.06 -1.61
N PRO A 523 12.45 4.75 -1.88
CA PRO A 523 13.08 3.84 -0.94
C PRO A 523 14.60 4.03 -0.92
N LEU A 524 15.19 4.13 0.27
CA LEU A 524 16.64 4.10 0.44
C LEU A 524 17.16 2.67 0.21
N ALA A 525 18.34 2.52 -0.38
CA ALA A 525 18.96 1.21 -0.65
C ALA A 525 19.05 0.34 0.61
N GLY A 526 19.33 0.94 1.78
CA GLY A 526 19.35 0.24 3.06
C GLY A 526 17.99 -0.34 3.50
N ASP A 527 16.86 0.32 3.19
CA ASP A 527 15.52 -0.21 3.48
C ASP A 527 15.16 -1.36 2.53
N VAL A 528 15.53 -1.26 1.25
CA VAL A 528 15.35 -2.35 0.27
C VAL A 528 16.22 -3.56 0.66
N GLN A 529 17.48 -3.35 1.05
CA GLN A 529 18.33 -4.41 1.60
C GLN A 529 17.71 -5.04 2.85
N ALA A 530 17.18 -4.25 3.80
CA ALA A 530 16.53 -4.77 5.00
C ALA A 530 15.31 -5.64 4.67
N LEU A 531 14.51 -5.26 3.68
CA LEU A 531 13.37 -6.02 3.19
C LEU A 531 13.83 -7.32 2.50
N ILE A 532 14.84 -7.28 1.64
CA ILE A 532 15.43 -8.45 0.98
C ILE A 532 15.98 -9.46 2.02
N ILE A 533 16.70 -8.98 3.03
CA ILE A 533 17.20 -9.82 4.15
C ILE A 533 16.02 -10.49 4.86
N LEU A 534 14.96 -9.74 5.16
CA LEU A 534 13.77 -10.26 5.84
C LEU A 534 13.03 -11.34 5.01
N LEU A 535 12.92 -11.16 3.69
CA LEU A 535 12.34 -12.18 2.81
C LEU A 535 13.19 -13.46 2.79
N GLY A 536 14.52 -13.34 2.86
CA GLY A 536 15.43 -14.46 3.07
C GLY A 536 15.24 -15.15 4.43
N GLU A 537 15.03 -14.38 5.50
CA GLU A 537 14.69 -14.90 6.83
C GLU A 537 13.36 -15.68 6.81
N ILE A 538 12.31 -15.12 6.17
CA ILE A 538 10.98 -15.73 6.05
C ILE A 538 11.04 -17.04 5.25
N GLN A 539 11.66 -17.04 4.06
CA GLN A 539 11.87 -18.25 3.25
C GLN A 539 12.50 -19.37 4.08
N ARG A 540 13.55 -19.06 4.85
CA ARG A 540 14.27 -20.02 5.69
C ARG A 540 13.41 -20.58 6.84
N VAL A 541 12.54 -19.75 7.43
CA VAL A 541 11.65 -20.17 8.53
C VAL A 541 10.47 -21.01 8.02
N ILE A 542 9.94 -20.72 6.83
CA ILE A 542 8.91 -21.58 6.20
C ILE A 542 9.54 -22.93 5.81
N ALA A 543 10.73 -22.91 5.18
CA ALA A 543 11.43 -24.09 4.65
C ALA A 543 11.78 -25.21 5.66
N VAL A 544 11.62 -24.97 6.98
CA VAL A 544 11.89 -25.98 8.02
C VAL A 544 10.62 -26.62 8.61
N SER A 545 9.42 -26.24 8.14
CA SER A 545 8.15 -26.75 8.66
C SER A 545 7.23 -27.21 7.53
N PRO A 546 6.89 -28.51 7.42
CA PRO A 546 5.97 -29.02 6.39
C PRO A 546 4.62 -28.29 6.39
N LYS A 547 4.00 -28.11 7.57
CA LYS A 547 2.76 -27.35 7.77
C LYS A 547 2.85 -25.89 7.29
N ALA A 548 4.04 -25.26 7.36
CA ALA A 548 4.25 -23.92 6.82
C ALA A 548 4.39 -23.94 5.29
N MET A 549 5.08 -24.94 4.75
CA MET A 549 5.31 -25.12 3.31
C MET A 549 4.00 -25.47 2.56
N GLU A 550 3.07 -26.18 3.20
CA GLU A 550 1.71 -26.42 2.71
C GLU A 550 0.88 -25.13 2.64
N ALA A 551 0.95 -24.30 3.69
CA ALA A 551 0.15 -23.08 3.81
C ALA A 551 0.70 -21.92 2.95
N VAL A 552 2.02 -21.82 2.79
CA VAL A 552 2.72 -20.70 2.15
C VAL A 552 3.72 -21.24 1.11
N PRO A 553 3.53 -20.94 -0.19
CA PRO A 553 4.51 -21.32 -1.21
C PRO A 553 5.84 -20.56 -1.01
N PRO A 554 6.93 -20.97 -1.69
CA PRO A 554 8.19 -20.22 -1.68
C PRO A 554 7.96 -18.75 -2.02
N VAL A 555 8.75 -17.84 -1.44
CA VAL A 555 8.73 -16.41 -1.81
C VAL A 555 8.87 -16.31 -3.33
N PRO A 556 8.05 -15.51 -4.06
CA PRO A 556 8.15 -15.42 -5.51
C PRO A 556 9.56 -15.08 -6.00
N LYS A 557 9.81 -15.27 -7.31
CA LYS A 557 11.01 -14.73 -7.92
C LYS A 557 10.80 -13.23 -8.12
N LEU A 558 11.64 -12.42 -7.49
CA LEU A 558 11.60 -10.96 -7.56
C LEU A 558 12.40 -10.47 -8.78
N THR A 559 11.99 -9.37 -9.43
CA THR A 559 12.69 -8.84 -10.62
C THR A 559 14.07 -8.24 -10.29
N GLU A 560 14.83 -7.90 -11.33
CA GLU A 560 16.13 -7.22 -11.18
C GLU A 560 16.04 -5.81 -10.56
N GLN A 561 14.87 -5.16 -10.59
CA GLN A 561 14.65 -3.85 -9.97
C GLN A 561 14.94 -3.88 -8.46
N TRP A 562 14.66 -5.00 -7.79
CA TRP A 562 15.02 -5.21 -6.38
C TRP A 562 16.53 -5.16 -6.14
N VAL A 563 17.33 -5.66 -7.08
CA VAL A 563 18.79 -5.66 -6.98
C VAL A 563 19.36 -4.28 -7.30
N GLN A 564 18.77 -3.59 -8.29
CA GLN A 564 19.15 -2.22 -8.68
C GLN A 564 18.88 -1.23 -7.53
N LEU A 565 17.67 -1.25 -6.94
CA LEU A 565 17.28 -0.38 -5.82
C LEU A 565 18.03 -0.68 -4.51
N ALA A 566 18.55 -1.90 -4.33
CA ALA A 566 19.29 -2.29 -3.13
C ALA A 566 20.81 -2.01 -3.20
N GLY A 567 21.32 -1.55 -4.36
CA GLY A 567 22.75 -1.33 -4.58
C GLY A 567 23.33 -0.22 -3.68
N ASP A 568 24.49 -0.49 -3.09
CA ASP A 568 25.24 0.44 -2.22
C ASP A 568 26.72 0.59 -2.60
N ASP A 569 27.13 0.04 -3.75
CA ASP A 569 28.51 -0.05 -4.26
C ASP A 569 29.57 -0.58 -3.26
N THR A 570 29.16 -1.31 -2.22
CA THR A 570 30.09 -2.00 -1.34
C THR A 570 30.65 -3.28 -1.99
N PRO A 571 31.91 -3.68 -1.67
CA PRO A 571 32.43 -4.99 -2.06
C PRO A 571 31.53 -6.13 -1.57
N ALA A 572 30.98 -6.00 -0.35
CA ALA A 572 30.04 -6.95 0.23
C ALA A 572 28.80 -7.16 -0.67
N PHE A 573 28.15 -6.08 -1.13
CA PHE A 573 27.00 -6.18 -2.01
C PHE A 573 27.36 -6.77 -3.38
N ARG A 574 28.47 -6.34 -3.99
CA ARG A 574 28.95 -6.90 -5.27
C ARG A 574 29.22 -8.41 -5.17
N ILE A 575 29.87 -8.87 -4.11
CA ILE A 575 30.12 -10.30 -3.83
C ILE A 575 28.79 -11.04 -3.68
N VAL A 576 27.82 -10.51 -2.93
CA VAL A 576 26.52 -11.17 -2.79
C VAL A 576 25.75 -11.20 -4.10
N ARG A 577 25.73 -10.12 -4.89
CA ARG A 577 25.09 -10.09 -6.22
C ARG A 577 25.66 -11.18 -7.13
N ALA A 578 26.98 -11.31 -7.18
CA ALA A 578 27.66 -12.35 -7.97
C ALA A 578 27.30 -13.76 -7.48
N LEU A 579 27.34 -14.01 -6.16
CA LEU A 579 26.97 -15.29 -5.55
C LEU A 579 25.48 -15.64 -5.72
N ALA A 580 24.58 -14.66 -5.65
CA ALA A 580 23.14 -14.82 -5.81
C ALA A 580 22.77 -15.28 -7.23
N GLY A 581 23.56 -14.90 -8.22
CA GLY A 581 23.39 -15.27 -9.63
C GLY A 581 23.94 -16.65 -10.00
N LEU A 582 24.59 -17.37 -9.08
CA LEU A 582 25.18 -18.69 -9.34
C LEU A 582 24.16 -19.70 -9.88
N HIS A 583 24.39 -20.17 -11.10
CA HIS A 583 23.59 -21.16 -11.80
C HIS A 583 24.45 -22.26 -12.47
N GLY A 584 23.78 -23.32 -12.91
CA GLY A 584 24.35 -24.44 -13.67
C GLY A 584 24.23 -24.23 -15.17
N THR A 585 24.12 -25.32 -15.94
CA THR A 585 23.84 -25.26 -17.38
C THR A 585 22.33 -25.01 -17.63
N PRO A 586 21.91 -24.53 -18.84
CA PRO A 586 20.51 -24.22 -19.10
C PRO A 586 19.55 -25.40 -18.90
N ASP A 587 19.99 -26.63 -19.20
CA ASP A 587 19.23 -27.86 -18.93
C ASP A 587 19.14 -28.17 -17.42
N LYS A 588 20.17 -27.86 -16.64
CA LYS A 588 20.29 -28.15 -15.20
C LYS A 588 20.62 -26.87 -14.42
N PRO A 589 19.63 -25.96 -14.24
CA PRO A 589 19.90 -24.57 -13.87
C PRO A 589 20.50 -24.37 -12.47
N LEU A 590 20.37 -25.35 -11.54
CA LEU A 590 20.90 -25.34 -10.17
C LEU A 590 21.13 -23.92 -9.58
N PRO A 591 20.08 -23.09 -9.46
CA PRO A 591 20.23 -21.75 -8.90
C PRO A 591 20.62 -21.84 -7.43
N ILE A 592 21.42 -20.90 -6.94
CA ILE A 592 21.90 -20.93 -5.54
C ILE A 592 20.75 -21.02 -4.53
N ARG A 593 19.58 -20.41 -4.85
CA ARG A 593 18.32 -20.49 -4.09
C ARG A 593 17.93 -21.94 -3.72
N SER A 594 18.10 -22.90 -4.63
CA SER A 594 17.79 -24.32 -4.40
C SER A 594 18.81 -25.06 -3.52
N GLN A 595 19.97 -24.45 -3.26
CA GLN A 595 20.95 -24.93 -2.26
C GLN A 595 20.78 -24.25 -0.90
N LEU A 596 20.09 -23.11 -0.82
CA LEU A 596 19.79 -22.39 0.42
C LEU A 596 18.45 -22.81 1.05
N ALA A 597 17.49 -23.26 0.25
CA ALA A 597 16.17 -23.73 0.66
C ALA A 597 15.69 -24.86 -0.29
N PRO A 598 14.77 -25.74 0.14
CA PRO A 598 14.28 -26.88 -0.65
C PRO A 598 13.27 -26.42 -1.72
N VAL A 599 13.70 -25.52 -2.61
CA VAL A 599 12.89 -24.96 -3.71
C VAL A 599 13.31 -25.61 -5.01
N HIS A 600 12.34 -25.96 -5.86
CA HIS A 600 12.61 -26.65 -7.10
C HIS A 600 13.41 -25.77 -8.10
N PRO A 601 14.51 -26.28 -8.71
CA PRO A 601 15.45 -25.47 -9.49
C PRO A 601 14.88 -24.94 -10.82
N ARG A 602 13.85 -25.59 -11.38
CA ARG A 602 13.11 -25.12 -12.57
C ARG A 602 11.83 -24.38 -12.17
N TRP A 603 10.87 -25.08 -11.55
CA TRP A 603 9.63 -24.52 -11.01
C TRP A 603 9.84 -23.70 -9.72
N ARG A 604 10.27 -22.45 -9.87
CA ARG A 604 10.72 -21.54 -8.79
C ARG A 604 9.73 -21.33 -7.61
N ASN A 605 8.44 -21.60 -7.82
CA ASN A 605 7.36 -21.45 -6.85
C ASN A 605 6.91 -22.78 -6.21
N VAL A 606 7.72 -23.84 -6.29
CA VAL A 606 7.43 -25.18 -5.75
C VAL A 606 8.43 -25.58 -4.67
N TRP A 607 7.93 -26.07 -3.54
CA TRP A 607 8.71 -26.72 -2.50
C TRP A 607 8.99 -28.20 -2.86
N ILE A 608 10.22 -28.66 -2.68
CA ILE A 608 10.56 -30.09 -2.68
C ILE A 608 10.33 -30.64 -1.27
N THR A 609 9.08 -31.01 -0.96
CA THR A 609 8.74 -31.81 0.24
C THR A 609 9.10 -33.28 0.01
N PRO A 610 9.20 -34.12 1.05
CA PRO A 610 9.36 -35.57 0.89
C PRO A 610 8.26 -36.20 0.05
N GLU A 611 7.02 -35.74 0.20
CA GLU A 611 5.85 -36.19 -0.57
C GLU A 611 5.93 -35.79 -2.05
N TYR A 612 6.35 -34.55 -2.33
CA TYR A 612 6.58 -34.08 -3.69
C TYR A 612 7.70 -34.87 -4.36
N ALA A 613 8.81 -35.08 -3.64
CA ALA A 613 9.93 -35.88 -4.13
C ALA A 613 9.54 -37.34 -4.41
N GLY A 614 8.68 -37.94 -3.58
CA GLY A 614 8.14 -39.28 -3.82
C GLY A 614 7.25 -39.36 -5.07
N LYS A 615 6.36 -38.38 -5.27
CA LYS A 615 5.50 -38.30 -6.48
C LYS A 615 6.28 -38.00 -7.76
N HIS A 616 7.43 -37.33 -7.64
CA HIS A 616 8.27 -36.90 -8.75
C HIS A 616 9.68 -37.55 -8.71
N ALA A 617 9.75 -38.83 -8.34
CA ALA A 617 11.02 -39.56 -8.19
C ALA A 617 11.89 -39.60 -9.48
N ASN A 618 11.26 -39.49 -10.64
CA ASN A 618 11.94 -39.40 -11.95
C ASN A 618 12.57 -38.02 -12.23
N ASP A 619 12.26 -36.97 -11.45
CA ASP A 619 12.92 -35.67 -11.60
C ASP A 619 14.32 -35.72 -10.94
N PRO A 620 15.42 -35.43 -11.68
CA PRO A 620 16.77 -35.41 -11.14
C PRO A 620 16.98 -34.46 -9.95
N ALA A 621 16.14 -33.44 -9.78
CA ALA A 621 16.17 -32.53 -8.64
C ALA A 621 15.54 -33.15 -7.37
N CYS A 622 14.53 -33.99 -7.52
CA CYS A 622 13.80 -34.63 -6.41
C CYS A 622 14.57 -35.81 -5.80
N GLY A 623 15.29 -36.58 -6.62
CA GLY A 623 16.12 -37.71 -6.16
C GLY A 623 17.43 -37.35 -5.45
N ARG A 624 17.64 -36.08 -5.03
CA ARG A 624 18.93 -35.57 -4.52
C ARG A 624 18.73 -34.59 -3.37
N ARG A 625 19.61 -34.63 -2.36
CA ARG A 625 19.74 -33.51 -1.39
C ARG A 625 20.43 -32.32 -2.09
N LEU A 626 19.65 -31.32 -2.47
CA LEU A 626 20.13 -30.07 -3.06
C LEU A 626 20.61 -29.06 -2.00
N VAL A 627 19.92 -28.99 -0.86
CA VAL A 627 20.21 -28.02 0.21
C VAL A 627 21.54 -28.34 0.91
N THR A 628 22.39 -27.32 1.01
CA THR A 628 23.63 -27.36 1.79
C THR A 628 23.37 -26.80 3.20
N PRO A 629 23.59 -27.58 4.28
CA PRO A 629 23.37 -27.11 5.64
C PRO A 629 24.28 -25.91 5.98
N ARG A 630 23.67 -24.79 6.38
CA ARG A 630 24.41 -23.61 6.86
C ARG A 630 25.00 -23.89 8.25
N ARG A 631 26.33 -23.97 8.33
CA ARG A 631 27.13 -24.22 9.54
C ARG A 631 28.36 -23.32 9.53
N GLY A 632 28.86 -23.00 10.73
CA GLY A 632 30.14 -22.31 10.87
C GLY A 632 30.15 -20.84 10.44
N GLN A 633 31.35 -20.32 10.23
CA GLN A 633 31.60 -18.98 9.68
C GLN A 633 31.31 -18.92 8.17
N LEU A 634 31.27 -17.73 7.56
CA LEU A 634 30.95 -17.59 6.13
C LEU A 634 31.92 -18.39 5.25
N ALA A 635 33.22 -18.32 5.52
CA ALA A 635 34.24 -19.03 4.74
C ALA A 635 34.05 -20.57 4.76
N GLU A 636 33.62 -21.13 5.90
CA GLU A 636 33.30 -22.55 6.01
C GLU A 636 32.04 -22.90 5.21
N PHE A 637 30.97 -22.12 5.39
CA PHE A 637 29.71 -22.31 4.67
C PHE A 637 29.88 -22.20 3.15
N MET A 638 30.62 -21.20 2.66
CA MET A 638 30.91 -21.06 1.23
C MET A 638 31.79 -22.20 0.70
N SER A 639 32.75 -22.69 1.48
CA SER A 639 33.56 -23.86 1.11
C SER A 639 32.72 -25.14 1.03
N ASP A 640 31.79 -25.36 1.97
CA ASP A 640 30.83 -26.47 1.92
C ASP A 640 29.87 -26.35 0.73
N LEU A 641 29.37 -25.14 0.47
CA LEU A 641 28.49 -24.82 -0.65
C LEU A 641 29.18 -25.08 -2.00
N LEU A 642 30.46 -24.72 -2.15
CA LEU A 642 31.27 -25.05 -3.32
C LEU A 642 31.42 -26.57 -3.50
N MET A 643 31.77 -27.32 -2.45
CA MET A 643 31.91 -28.78 -2.54
C MET A 643 30.60 -29.47 -2.91
N ASP A 644 29.49 -29.11 -2.26
CA ASP A 644 28.17 -29.68 -2.55
C ASP A 644 27.72 -29.31 -3.98
N ARG A 645 28.00 -28.08 -4.44
CA ARG A 645 27.64 -27.61 -5.78
C ARG A 645 28.41 -28.35 -6.88
N LEU A 646 29.70 -28.61 -6.70
CA LEU A 646 30.49 -29.44 -7.62
C LEU A 646 30.06 -30.92 -7.60
N ARG A 647 29.75 -31.46 -6.41
CA ARG A 647 29.18 -32.80 -6.25
C ARG A 647 27.85 -32.92 -6.99
N LEU A 648 26.97 -31.92 -6.88
CA LEU A 648 25.69 -31.85 -7.58
C LEU A 648 25.86 -31.72 -9.10
N GLY A 649 26.83 -30.93 -9.59
CA GLY A 649 27.14 -30.83 -11.02
C GLY A 649 27.51 -32.19 -11.64
N LYS A 650 28.39 -32.95 -10.98
CA LYS A 650 28.71 -34.34 -11.38
C LYS A 650 27.50 -35.26 -11.27
N ALA A 651 26.74 -35.18 -10.17
CA ALA A 651 25.58 -36.03 -9.91
C ALA A 651 24.44 -35.82 -10.92
N LEU A 652 24.27 -34.59 -11.42
CA LEU A 652 23.29 -34.23 -12.43
C LEU A 652 23.84 -34.40 -13.87
N ALA A 653 25.09 -34.86 -14.05
CA ALA A 653 25.76 -34.96 -15.34
C ALA A 653 25.68 -33.65 -16.15
N MET A 654 26.08 -32.53 -15.54
CA MET A 654 26.23 -31.25 -16.24
C MET A 654 27.42 -31.31 -17.21
N LEU A 655 27.29 -30.66 -18.36
CA LEU A 655 28.34 -30.59 -19.38
C LEU A 655 29.45 -29.59 -19.04
N ASP A 656 29.16 -28.60 -18.19
CA ASP A 656 30.12 -27.62 -17.68
C ASP A 656 29.93 -27.44 -16.16
N LYS A 657 30.90 -26.78 -15.52
CA LYS A 657 30.99 -26.51 -14.08
C LYS A 657 29.87 -25.55 -13.68
N PRO A 658 29.09 -25.83 -12.61
CA PRO A 658 27.98 -24.98 -12.17
C PRO A 658 28.41 -23.67 -11.47
N LEU A 659 29.41 -22.96 -11.99
CA LEU A 659 29.99 -21.77 -11.38
C LEU A 659 29.83 -20.52 -12.27
N ASN A 660 28.80 -20.53 -13.12
CA ASN A 660 28.41 -19.40 -13.95
C ASN A 660 27.48 -18.45 -13.20
N SER A 661 27.50 -17.16 -13.56
CA SER A 661 26.63 -16.13 -12.99
C SER A 661 26.48 -14.96 -13.98
N PRO A 662 25.31 -14.30 -14.07
CA PRO A 662 25.13 -13.11 -14.91
C PRO A 662 25.93 -11.89 -14.40
N SER A 663 26.44 -11.93 -13.15
CA SER A 663 27.28 -10.88 -12.58
C SER A 663 28.49 -11.48 -11.87
N GLY A 664 29.62 -10.77 -11.92
CA GLY A 664 30.87 -11.17 -11.28
C GLY A 664 31.54 -9.99 -10.59
N VAL A 665 32.57 -10.29 -9.81
CA VAL A 665 33.36 -9.27 -9.10
C VAL A 665 34.71 -8.99 -9.78
N THR A 666 35.37 -7.93 -9.34
CA THR A 666 36.73 -7.57 -9.75
C THR A 666 37.79 -8.29 -8.92
N LEU A 667 39.07 -8.17 -9.28
CA LEU A 667 40.17 -8.67 -8.44
C LEU A 667 40.35 -7.88 -7.14
N GLU A 668 39.92 -6.61 -7.11
CA GLU A 668 39.91 -5.77 -5.90
C GLU A 668 38.91 -6.30 -4.87
N ASP A 669 37.69 -6.63 -5.29
CA ASP A 669 36.66 -7.24 -4.43
C ASP A 669 37.14 -8.57 -3.82
N ILE A 670 37.87 -9.39 -4.59
CA ILE A 670 38.50 -10.63 -4.09
C ILE A 670 39.60 -10.31 -3.08
N THR A 671 40.44 -9.32 -3.35
CA THR A 671 41.52 -8.90 -2.43
C THR A 671 40.92 -8.44 -1.09
N ALA A 672 39.87 -7.62 -1.14
CA ALA A 672 39.11 -7.20 0.05
C ALA A 672 38.52 -8.41 0.80
N PHE A 673 37.83 -9.33 0.11
CA PHE A 673 37.28 -10.55 0.72
C PHE A 673 38.33 -11.49 1.33
N LEU A 674 39.56 -11.50 0.83
CA LEU A 674 40.60 -12.35 1.41
C LEU A 674 41.20 -11.76 2.70
N ILE A 675 41.18 -10.44 2.85
CA ILE A 675 41.87 -9.70 3.92
C ILE A 675 40.92 -9.27 5.05
N ASP A 676 39.70 -8.78 4.75
CA ASP A 676 38.79 -8.17 5.73
C ASP A 676 37.54 -9.03 5.99
N ASP A 677 37.31 -9.46 7.24
CA ASP A 677 36.16 -10.28 7.66
C ASP A 677 34.97 -9.49 8.21
N ALA A 678 35.05 -8.15 8.27
CA ALA A 678 33.91 -7.31 8.64
C ALA A 678 32.69 -7.52 7.72
N MET A 679 32.93 -7.76 6.42
CA MET A 679 31.87 -8.01 5.44
C MET A 679 31.14 -9.36 5.61
N ASP A 680 31.71 -10.34 6.33
CA ASP A 680 31.17 -11.70 6.41
C ASP A 680 29.72 -11.71 6.93
N ARG A 681 29.41 -10.84 7.90
CA ARG A 681 28.07 -10.70 8.49
C ARG A 681 27.05 -10.15 7.50
N GLN A 682 27.44 -9.20 6.64
CA GLN A 682 26.56 -8.61 5.63
C GLN A 682 26.26 -9.63 4.53
N ILE A 683 27.30 -10.32 4.02
CA ILE A 683 27.16 -11.39 3.02
C ILE A 683 26.23 -12.51 3.55
N MET A 684 26.43 -12.93 4.79
CA MET A 684 25.62 -13.95 5.47
C MET A 684 24.14 -13.57 5.65
N ARG A 685 23.79 -12.28 5.63
CA ARG A 685 22.41 -11.79 5.78
C ARG A 685 21.74 -11.54 4.42
N LEU A 686 22.45 -10.93 3.47
CA LEU A 686 21.91 -10.59 2.15
C LEU A 686 21.73 -11.81 1.24
N LEU A 687 22.66 -12.77 1.25
CA LEU A 687 22.68 -13.87 0.27
C LEU A 687 21.36 -14.69 0.16
N PRO A 688 20.71 -15.09 1.28
CA PRO A 688 19.42 -15.79 1.20
C PRO A 688 18.29 -14.96 0.56
N GLY A 689 18.34 -13.64 0.70
CA GLY A 689 17.38 -12.69 0.12
C GLY A 689 17.68 -12.37 -1.33
N LEU A 690 18.91 -12.02 -1.68
CA LEU A 690 19.29 -11.71 -3.06
C LEU A 690 19.15 -12.94 -3.98
N ALA A 691 19.30 -14.16 -3.47
CA ALA A 691 18.98 -15.39 -4.21
C ALA A 691 17.50 -15.48 -4.67
N LEU A 692 16.59 -14.73 -4.04
CA LEU A 692 15.19 -14.61 -4.45
C LEU A 692 15.03 -13.72 -5.69
N CYS A 693 15.95 -12.81 -5.95
CA CYS A 693 15.90 -11.80 -7.00
C CYS A 693 16.54 -12.29 -8.31
N GLU A 694 16.03 -11.85 -9.46
CA GLU A 694 16.72 -11.99 -10.74
C GLU A 694 17.93 -11.06 -10.76
N ILE A 695 19.09 -11.60 -11.09
CA ILE A 695 20.34 -10.86 -11.00
C ILE A 695 20.61 -10.22 -12.36
N PRO A 696 20.66 -8.88 -12.46
CA PRO A 696 20.86 -8.19 -13.74
C PRO A 696 22.22 -8.56 -14.33
N LEU A 697 22.26 -8.71 -15.65
CA LEU A 697 23.48 -8.98 -16.41
C LEU A 697 24.50 -7.86 -16.20
N ASP A 698 25.74 -8.23 -15.94
CA ASP A 698 26.84 -7.30 -15.76
C ASP A 698 27.54 -7.07 -17.11
N ALA A 699 27.23 -5.95 -17.75
CA ALA A 699 27.82 -5.56 -19.03
C ALA A 699 29.29 -5.10 -18.90
N GLN A 700 29.82 -4.91 -17.68
CA GLN A 700 31.13 -4.31 -17.48
C GLN A 700 32.28 -5.33 -17.62
N TRP A 701 33.14 -5.15 -18.62
CA TRP A 701 34.40 -5.92 -18.77
C TRP A 701 35.53 -5.39 -17.86
N ALA A 702 35.26 -5.21 -16.56
CA ALA A 702 36.25 -4.69 -15.63
C ALA A 702 37.21 -5.78 -15.09
N ARG A 703 38.48 -5.41 -14.92
CA ARG A 703 39.48 -6.19 -14.16
C ARG A 703 39.51 -5.80 -12.67
N GLY A 704 39.56 -4.50 -12.40
CA GLY A 704 39.93 -3.92 -11.10
C GLY A 704 41.44 -4.04 -10.82
N ASP A 705 41.95 -3.19 -9.94
CA ASP A 705 43.40 -3.03 -9.72
C ASP A 705 43.98 -4.00 -8.67
N GLY A 706 43.12 -4.81 -8.03
CA GLY A 706 43.52 -5.81 -7.04
C GLY A 706 44.43 -6.92 -7.58
N LEU A 707 45.18 -7.53 -6.65
CA LEU A 707 46.09 -8.64 -6.90
C LEU A 707 45.61 -9.88 -6.13
N ALA A 708 45.27 -10.94 -6.86
CA ALA A 708 44.88 -12.21 -6.25
C ALA A 708 46.11 -13.12 -6.01
N PRO A 709 46.19 -13.85 -4.89
CA PRO A 709 47.29 -14.80 -4.64
C PRO A 709 47.41 -15.85 -5.76
N THR A 710 48.64 -16.23 -6.10
CA THR A 710 48.92 -17.21 -7.16
C THR A 710 48.22 -18.55 -6.95
N ALA A 711 48.09 -19.00 -5.69
CA ALA A 711 47.33 -20.19 -5.32
C ALA A 711 45.84 -20.09 -5.69
N TYR A 712 45.23 -18.92 -5.46
CA TYR A 712 43.86 -18.64 -5.85
C TYR A 712 43.72 -18.67 -7.37
N ALA A 713 44.61 -17.99 -8.10
CA ALA A 713 44.56 -17.92 -9.56
C ALA A 713 44.60 -19.32 -10.22
N LEU A 714 45.56 -20.17 -9.82
CA LEU A 714 45.67 -21.54 -10.33
C LEU A 714 44.42 -22.39 -10.01
N ALA A 715 43.92 -22.33 -8.77
CA ALA A 715 42.73 -23.08 -8.38
C ALA A 715 41.45 -22.56 -9.06
N ARG A 716 41.33 -21.23 -9.24
CA ARG A 716 40.18 -20.59 -9.88
C ARG A 716 40.09 -20.94 -11.35
N LEU A 717 41.21 -20.96 -12.08
CA LEU A 717 41.22 -21.38 -13.50
C LEU A 717 40.77 -22.83 -13.69
N CYS A 718 41.09 -23.75 -12.77
CA CYS A 718 40.54 -25.11 -12.78
C CYS A 718 39.02 -25.18 -12.52
N LEU A 719 38.42 -24.13 -11.94
CA LEU A 719 37.01 -24.06 -11.55
C LEU A 719 36.19 -23.13 -12.44
N THR A 720 36.83 -22.33 -13.29
CA THR A 720 36.14 -21.49 -14.27
C THR A 720 35.39 -22.37 -15.28
N PRO A 721 34.09 -22.10 -15.53
CA PRO A 721 33.32 -22.77 -16.58
C PRO A 721 34.09 -22.77 -17.92
N ASP A 722 34.10 -23.91 -18.60
CA ASP A 722 34.82 -24.12 -19.86
C ASP A 722 34.31 -23.14 -20.94
N ALA A 723 33.01 -22.81 -20.95
CA ALA A 723 32.46 -21.77 -21.83
C ALA A 723 33.10 -20.37 -21.63
N ILE A 724 33.47 -20.01 -20.40
CA ILE A 724 34.15 -18.74 -20.11
C ILE A 724 35.62 -18.80 -20.56
N LEU A 725 36.29 -19.94 -20.36
CA LEU A 725 37.66 -20.15 -20.83
C LEU A 725 37.75 -20.14 -22.37
N ALA A 726 36.74 -20.69 -23.06
CA ALA A 726 36.64 -20.63 -24.52
C ALA A 726 36.38 -19.21 -25.02
N LYS A 727 35.44 -18.47 -24.40
CA LYS A 727 35.20 -17.04 -24.70
C LYS A 727 36.46 -16.16 -24.52
N LEU A 728 37.33 -16.52 -23.58
CA LEU A 728 38.62 -15.87 -23.34
C LEU A 728 39.79 -16.44 -24.18
N ARG A 729 39.52 -17.34 -25.14
CA ARG A 729 40.49 -18.04 -26.00
C ARG A 729 41.60 -18.78 -25.22
N CYS A 730 41.33 -19.15 -23.96
CA CYS A 730 42.25 -19.97 -23.16
C CYS A 730 42.24 -21.43 -23.65
N ILE A 731 41.07 -21.92 -24.05
CA ILE A 731 40.83 -23.26 -24.61
C ILE A 731 40.00 -23.15 -25.90
N ASN A 732 40.05 -24.17 -26.76
CA ASN A 732 39.19 -24.24 -27.93
C ASN A 732 37.75 -24.62 -27.53
N GLU A 733 36.77 -24.31 -28.38
CA GLU A 733 35.40 -24.80 -28.18
C GLU A 733 35.37 -26.34 -28.12
N GLY A 734 34.69 -26.88 -27.11
CA GLY A 734 34.65 -28.32 -26.84
C GLY A 734 35.82 -28.90 -26.03
N GLU A 735 36.93 -28.17 -25.83
CA GLU A 735 37.95 -28.56 -24.84
C GLU A 735 37.37 -28.44 -23.39
N GLN A 736 37.86 -29.26 -22.45
CA GLN A 736 37.39 -29.27 -21.06
C GLN A 736 38.53 -29.28 -20.04
N VAL A 737 38.44 -28.40 -19.04
CA VAL A 737 39.31 -28.41 -17.85
C VAL A 737 38.64 -29.18 -16.73
N ARG A 738 38.92 -30.49 -16.65
CA ARG A 738 38.39 -31.36 -15.59
C ARG A 738 38.89 -30.92 -14.21
N ILE A 739 37.99 -30.85 -13.22
CA ILE A 739 38.35 -30.54 -11.83
C ILE A 739 39.14 -31.73 -11.22
N PRO A 740 40.32 -31.52 -10.61
CA PRO A 740 41.06 -32.60 -9.96
C PRO A 740 40.28 -33.23 -8.79
N PRO A 741 40.26 -34.57 -8.66
CA PRO A 741 39.78 -35.21 -7.45
C PRO A 741 40.49 -34.66 -6.20
N ALA A 742 39.72 -34.46 -5.13
CA ALA A 742 40.17 -33.90 -3.86
C ALA A 742 40.70 -32.44 -3.87
N LEU A 743 40.71 -31.70 -5.00
CA LEU A 743 41.22 -30.31 -5.05
C LEU A 743 40.70 -29.43 -3.89
N ILE A 744 39.37 -29.28 -3.79
CA ILE A 744 38.74 -28.44 -2.77
C ILE A 744 38.99 -28.97 -1.35
N ALA A 745 38.97 -30.29 -1.17
CA ALA A 745 39.20 -30.92 0.12
C ALA A 745 40.64 -30.73 0.61
N SER A 746 41.62 -30.66 -0.31
CA SER A 746 43.02 -30.37 0.00
C SER A 746 43.25 -28.88 0.28
N LEU A 747 42.64 -27.97 -0.49
CA LEU A 747 42.73 -26.52 -0.27
C LEU A 747 42.06 -26.06 1.04
N ARG A 748 40.96 -26.69 1.46
CA ARG A 748 40.28 -26.33 2.72
C ARG A 748 41.11 -26.65 3.97
N ARG A 749 42.05 -27.60 3.92
CA ARG A 749 42.83 -28.04 5.07
C ARG A 749 44.25 -27.47 4.99
N GLY A 750 44.65 -26.64 5.96
CA GLY A 750 45.97 -25.99 5.94
C GLY A 750 47.16 -26.95 5.78
N ASN A 751 47.10 -28.14 6.38
CA ASN A 751 48.16 -29.16 6.25
C ASN A 751 48.24 -29.86 4.88
N THR A 752 47.25 -29.68 3.99
CA THR A 752 47.27 -30.21 2.62
C THR A 752 47.09 -29.13 1.56
N PHE A 753 47.22 -27.86 1.93
CA PHE A 753 47.00 -26.73 1.03
C PHE A 753 47.92 -26.78 -0.19
N ASP A 754 49.22 -26.99 0.03
CA ASP A 754 50.25 -27.09 -1.00
C ASP A 754 49.94 -28.22 -2.01
N ARG A 755 49.43 -29.35 -1.52
CA ARG A 755 48.96 -30.47 -2.35
C ARG A 755 47.78 -30.05 -3.23
N GLY A 756 46.85 -29.24 -2.70
CA GLY A 756 45.76 -28.65 -3.46
C GLY A 756 46.24 -27.77 -4.60
N VAL A 757 47.19 -26.86 -4.34
CA VAL A 757 47.76 -25.99 -5.39
C VAL A 757 48.55 -26.78 -6.42
N ALA A 758 49.33 -27.79 -5.99
CA ALA A 758 50.03 -28.69 -6.90
C ALA A 758 49.08 -29.51 -7.80
N LEU A 759 47.90 -29.91 -7.29
CA LEU A 759 46.86 -30.56 -8.09
C LEU A 759 46.28 -29.62 -9.16
N ALA A 760 46.04 -28.35 -8.81
CA ALA A 760 45.58 -27.34 -9.78
C ALA A 760 46.63 -27.08 -10.88
N TRP A 761 47.88 -26.82 -10.50
CA TRP A 761 48.99 -26.60 -11.45
C TRP A 761 49.12 -27.76 -12.45
N ARG A 762 49.15 -29.01 -11.95
CA ARG A 762 49.28 -30.22 -12.80
C ARG A 762 48.11 -30.38 -13.75
N ARG A 763 46.90 -30.00 -13.35
CA ARG A 763 45.69 -30.10 -14.18
C ARG A 763 45.62 -29.02 -15.25
N LEU A 764 46.02 -27.79 -14.96
CA LEU A 764 46.17 -26.74 -15.96
C LEU A 764 47.19 -27.16 -17.03
N HIS A 765 48.38 -27.60 -16.60
CA HIS A 765 49.40 -28.12 -17.50
C HIS A 765 48.89 -29.29 -18.36
N ALA A 766 48.19 -30.27 -17.77
CA ALA A 766 47.60 -31.39 -18.50
C ALA A 766 46.39 -31.01 -19.37
N SER A 767 45.87 -29.79 -19.26
CA SER A 767 44.81 -29.20 -20.11
C SER A 767 45.38 -28.20 -21.13
N ARG A 768 46.70 -28.23 -21.41
CA ARG A 768 47.41 -27.28 -22.29
C ARG A 768 47.41 -25.82 -21.83
N LEU A 769 46.84 -25.52 -20.65
CA LEU A 769 46.96 -24.24 -19.96
C LEU A 769 48.27 -24.22 -19.17
N ALA A 770 49.39 -24.13 -19.89
CA ALA A 770 50.73 -24.24 -19.31
C ALA A 770 51.00 -23.09 -18.30
N PRO A 771 51.21 -23.35 -17.00
CA PRO A 771 51.51 -22.28 -16.06
C PRO A 771 52.86 -21.62 -16.36
N ALA A 772 52.95 -20.30 -16.16
CA ALA A 772 54.17 -19.52 -16.38
C ALA A 772 55.30 -19.90 -15.40
N MET A 773 54.92 -20.25 -14.18
CA MET A 773 55.80 -20.69 -13.08
C MET A 773 56.06 -22.20 -13.09
N ALA A 774 57.23 -22.59 -12.55
CA ALA A 774 57.49 -23.98 -12.16
C ALA A 774 56.47 -24.46 -11.11
N LEU A 775 56.32 -25.78 -10.94
CA LEU A 775 55.44 -26.37 -9.92
C LEU A 775 55.82 -25.80 -8.53
N PRO A 776 54.94 -25.06 -7.84
CA PRO A 776 55.30 -24.39 -6.60
C PRO A 776 55.57 -25.41 -5.49
N ALA A 777 56.78 -25.40 -4.94
CA ALA A 777 57.15 -26.24 -3.79
C ALA A 777 56.39 -25.82 -2.52
N ARG A 778 56.17 -24.51 -2.35
CA ARG A 778 55.17 -23.92 -1.45
C ARG A 778 54.55 -22.70 -2.15
N PRO A 779 53.22 -22.56 -2.17
CA PRO A 779 52.54 -21.38 -2.71
C PRO A 779 52.65 -20.20 -1.75
N ASN A 780 52.91 -18.99 -2.26
CA ASN A 780 52.76 -17.78 -1.46
C ASN A 780 51.26 -17.42 -1.33
N ILE A 781 50.74 -17.47 -0.11
CA ILE A 781 49.40 -16.99 0.26
C ILE A 781 49.42 -15.91 1.34
N GLY A 782 50.61 -15.41 1.72
CA GLY A 782 50.76 -14.45 2.82
C GLY A 782 50.12 -14.93 4.11
N SER A 783 49.36 -14.05 4.76
CA SER A 783 48.55 -14.33 5.97
C SER A 783 47.14 -14.85 5.67
N VAL A 784 46.78 -15.11 4.40
CA VAL A 784 45.41 -15.45 4.02
C VAL A 784 45.02 -16.85 4.50
N ASN A 785 43.88 -16.96 5.17
CA ASN A 785 43.35 -18.23 5.68
C ASN A 785 43.00 -19.20 4.51
N PRO A 786 43.52 -20.45 4.50
CA PRO A 786 43.22 -21.45 3.47
C PRO A 786 41.73 -21.73 3.22
N ILE A 787 40.90 -21.73 4.27
CA ILE A 787 39.44 -21.90 4.16
C ILE A 787 38.83 -20.68 3.45
N ARG A 788 39.33 -19.48 3.73
CA ARG A 788 38.84 -18.23 3.11
C ARG A 788 39.24 -18.11 1.65
N LEU A 789 40.47 -18.51 1.31
CA LEU A 789 40.90 -18.65 -0.08
C LEU A 789 40.04 -19.70 -0.82
N THR A 790 39.73 -20.82 -0.17
CA THR A 790 38.83 -21.85 -0.74
C THR A 790 37.39 -21.32 -0.93
N ALA A 791 36.88 -20.53 0.01
CA ALA A 791 35.59 -19.86 -0.09
C ALA A 791 35.52 -18.89 -1.27
N ALA A 792 36.58 -18.10 -1.47
CA ALA A 792 36.68 -17.13 -2.56
C ALA A 792 36.56 -17.79 -3.96
N LEU A 793 36.89 -19.09 -4.09
CA LEU A 793 36.75 -19.83 -5.35
C LEU A 793 35.28 -20.01 -5.77
N LEU A 794 34.32 -19.86 -4.85
CA LEU A 794 32.89 -19.86 -5.17
C LEU A 794 32.44 -18.55 -5.83
N ILE A 795 33.12 -17.43 -5.56
CA ILE A 795 32.73 -16.09 -6.02
C ILE A 795 32.97 -16.00 -7.54
N PRO A 796 31.95 -15.69 -8.37
CA PRO A 796 32.11 -15.45 -9.80
C PRO A 796 32.92 -14.18 -10.08
N LEU A 797 33.80 -14.25 -11.08
CA LEU A 797 34.62 -13.13 -11.54
C LEU A 797 34.06 -12.55 -12.84
N ARG A 798 34.28 -11.24 -13.05
CA ARG A 798 34.10 -10.61 -14.36
C ARG A 798 35.04 -11.25 -15.41
N SER A 799 34.66 -11.18 -16.69
CA SER A 799 35.49 -11.71 -17.78
C SER A 799 36.87 -11.05 -17.83
N GLY A 800 36.96 -9.73 -17.60
CA GLY A 800 38.23 -8.99 -17.51
C GLY A 800 39.12 -9.46 -16.36
N ALA A 801 38.55 -9.65 -15.16
CA ALA A 801 39.26 -10.21 -14.01
C ALA A 801 39.76 -11.65 -14.29
N THR A 802 38.94 -12.49 -14.91
CA THR A 802 39.32 -13.86 -15.28
C THR A 802 40.44 -13.90 -16.33
N GLY A 803 40.36 -13.05 -17.35
CA GLY A 803 41.41 -12.91 -18.37
C GLY A 803 42.73 -12.43 -17.78
N ALA A 804 42.70 -11.48 -16.84
CA ALA A 804 43.89 -11.02 -16.14
C ALA A 804 44.54 -12.12 -15.26
N LEU A 805 43.75 -12.99 -14.61
CA LEU A 805 44.31 -14.15 -13.91
C LEU A 805 45.01 -15.10 -14.90
N ALA A 806 44.38 -15.40 -16.04
CA ALA A 806 44.97 -16.26 -17.07
C ALA A 806 46.29 -15.68 -17.59
N GLN A 807 46.33 -14.39 -17.95
CA GLN A 807 47.54 -13.68 -18.38
C GLN A 807 48.64 -13.66 -17.31
N HIS A 808 48.27 -13.57 -16.02
CA HIS A 808 49.24 -13.50 -14.93
C HIS A 808 49.90 -14.85 -14.59
N VAL A 809 49.18 -15.97 -14.69
CA VAL A 809 49.70 -17.29 -14.26
C VAL A 809 49.92 -18.31 -15.38
N LEU A 810 49.47 -18.07 -16.61
CA LEU A 810 49.68 -18.95 -17.76
C LEU A 810 50.71 -18.36 -18.74
N LYS A 811 51.37 -19.23 -19.51
CA LYS A 811 52.16 -18.83 -20.68
C LYS A 811 51.21 -18.46 -21.83
N PRO A 812 51.61 -17.54 -22.73
CA PRO A 812 50.87 -17.33 -23.98
C PRO A 812 50.69 -18.66 -24.73
N ARG A 813 49.47 -18.92 -25.21
CA ARG A 813 49.20 -20.04 -26.12
C ARG A 813 50.00 -19.76 -27.39
N ARG A 814 50.82 -20.72 -27.83
CA ARG A 814 51.38 -20.68 -29.18
C ARG A 814 50.24 -21.11 -30.09
N ASP A 815 49.75 -20.17 -30.89
CA ASP A 815 48.83 -20.51 -31.96
C ASP A 815 49.64 -21.21 -33.06
N ASP A 816 49.49 -22.54 -33.14
CA ASP A 816 49.97 -23.34 -34.26
C ASP A 816 49.05 -23.09 -35.48
N ASP A 817 49.05 -21.86 -35.98
CA ASP A 817 48.54 -21.51 -37.31
C ASP A 817 49.40 -20.39 -37.90
N SER A 818 50.36 -20.78 -38.73
CA SER A 818 51.26 -19.87 -39.41
C SER A 818 50.60 -19.28 -40.67
N THR A 819 49.92 -18.14 -40.55
CA THR A 819 49.95 -17.11 -41.60
C THR A 819 50.06 -15.71 -40.98
N HIS A 820 50.96 -14.89 -41.55
CA HIS A 820 51.24 -13.55 -41.06
C HIS A 820 50.03 -12.62 -41.19
N HIS A 821 49.56 -12.03 -40.07
CA HIS A 821 49.44 -10.57 -39.96
C HIS A 821 49.18 -10.09 -38.52
N ALA A 822 49.69 -8.88 -38.22
CA ALA A 822 49.31 -8.00 -37.11
C ALA A 822 49.59 -8.46 -35.65
N SER A 823 50.88 -8.45 -35.28
CA SER A 823 51.24 -8.09 -33.89
C SER A 823 50.91 -6.61 -33.64
N ASN A 824 49.71 -6.30 -33.13
CA ASN A 824 49.36 -5.09 -32.33
C ASN A 824 47.83 -4.90 -32.19
N LEU A 825 47.12 -5.80 -31.48
CA LEU A 825 45.71 -5.58 -31.07
C LEU A 825 45.41 -6.16 -29.66
N LEU A 826 46.21 -5.79 -28.66
CA LEU A 826 45.90 -5.97 -27.23
C LEU A 826 46.01 -4.66 -26.43
N SER A 827 45.98 -3.53 -27.13
CA SER A 827 46.04 -2.19 -26.57
C SER A 827 44.85 -1.38 -27.08
N ASN A 828 43.89 -1.13 -26.20
CA ASN A 828 42.71 -0.28 -26.36
C ASN A 828 41.62 -0.73 -27.36
N ASN A 829 40.39 -0.27 -27.07
CA ASN A 829 39.18 -0.27 -27.90
C ASN A 829 38.54 -1.64 -28.22
N LEU A 830 37.81 -2.17 -27.23
CA LEU A 830 36.48 -2.75 -27.48
C LEU A 830 35.44 -1.87 -26.76
N GLU A 831 35.20 -0.70 -27.34
CA GLU A 831 34.06 0.14 -26.97
C GLU A 831 32.77 -0.44 -27.58
N THR A 832 31.72 -0.46 -26.75
CA THR A 832 30.29 -0.37 -27.08
C THR A 832 29.83 -0.64 -28.53
N SER A 833 29.19 -1.80 -28.75
CA SER A 833 27.91 -1.94 -29.46
C SER A 833 27.31 -3.35 -29.22
N PRO A 834 25.99 -3.54 -29.38
CA PRO A 834 25.19 -4.43 -28.51
C PRO A 834 25.35 -5.94 -28.74
#